data_AF-W9WBI9-F1
#
_entry.id   AF-W9WBI9-F1
#
_cell.length_a   1.000
_cell.length_b   1.000
_cell.length_c   1.000
_cell.angle_alpha   90.00
_cell.angle_beta   90.00
_cell.angle_gamma   90.00
#
_symmetry.space_group_name_H-M   'P 1'
#
loop_
_entity.id
_entity.type
_entity.pdbx_description
1 polymer ?
#
loop_
_entity_poly.entity_id
_entity_poly.type
_entity_poly.pdbx_seq_one_letter_code
_entity_poly.pdbx_strand_id
1 'polypeptide(L)'
;MTASNPRAGWEKVGDQFYRKVPVYESVFDQDLELENYLVAGAPYGGALALWRDTAKIAKYRTGHSTKPTIDIYSSSGKLISNINWERGVIKALGWSDDEKLLVVTEDGTVHCYFGLHSDFQPFSLGHGSEEFGVLSCRFWSHGFVALLSNNSLIAVSSFDEPRPRLLAQTPEGQVHSWSLIPPAYTLSRSVEVLLAVDKTIFVVDASDAEDRGLSDGPFMHVSVSPNGRFAALFTENGKVWVVGSDFQSKYSEYDSKARTMPTQIYWCGNDSVILAWEDEIHMVGPNGAAVKYYYDDQVHVVPDIDGVRLITNDVCEFLHKVPDPLEEVFKLGSTSPASVLVDSIELLEKRSPKADENIQRIKPNLPEAVETCIRAAGHEFNQSLQKLLLRGASFGKSVLDLYSSDEFVDMCEDLRVLNAVRDYRIGLYMSYEQYVRLTPERLITRLVNRREYLLAIKLSEFLHLPLNKIYVHWACQKVRGSSADDDAVRELVVERLRGKQGISFEAIARAAYDEGRSHLATTLLNHEPRAGKQVPLLLNMEEDEIALNKAIESGDTDLVFFVLLELKKKLPLAAFLRMISDKPVASALVESSARAQDTELLKDLYYQDDRPIEGSNLLLEEAMQQPQVQAVIDKLKLASRLLTDAKDPTAQFHTKALNEAGQLLKMQEAFDKDITDSSGSYIGLSVNETMFRLIKSGYSKRAAKVQSDFRVPEKTWCWIRLRALTAARLWGEVEEIAKNKKSPIGWEPFYNEVLGAGNTRLASSFVPKCTNLQPSERIEMWVKCGMVTKAGEEAVRAKDVNALELLRDKANGQQLVEIERMLSQVRPKR
;
A
#
# COMPACT_ATOMS: atom_id res chain seq x y z
N MET A 1 7.21 42.34 39.37
CA MET A 1 7.10 42.15 37.91
C MET A 1 7.49 43.46 37.28
N THR A 2 8.70 43.56 36.74
CA THR A 2 9.07 44.70 35.88
C THR A 2 8.13 44.67 34.68
N ALA A 3 7.41 45.76 34.45
CA ALA A 3 6.45 45.84 33.35
C ALA A 3 7.22 45.71 32.03
N SER A 4 7.05 44.57 31.34
CA SER A 4 7.57 44.38 29.99
C SER A 4 6.87 45.37 29.08
N ASN A 5 7.61 46.23 28.36
CA ASN A 5 7.02 47.16 27.42
C ASN A 5 6.46 46.38 26.21
N PRO A 6 5.13 46.36 25.98
CA PRO A 6 4.54 45.55 24.91
C PRO A 6 4.93 46.02 23.50
N ARG A 7 5.42 47.25 23.38
CA ARG A 7 5.87 47.85 22.11
C ARG A 7 7.39 47.81 21.94
N ALA A 8 8.10 47.04 22.76
CA ALA A 8 9.54 46.90 22.62
C ALA A 8 9.88 46.36 21.22
N GLY A 9 10.78 47.06 20.52
CA GLY A 9 11.21 46.72 19.16
C GLY A 9 10.25 47.13 18.04
N TRP A 10 9.17 47.88 18.34
CA TRP A 10 8.25 48.38 17.31
C TRP A 10 8.82 49.62 16.62
N GLU A 11 8.81 49.60 15.30
CA GLU A 11 9.23 50.71 14.45
C GLU A 11 8.17 50.98 13.38
N LYS A 12 7.85 52.26 13.18
CA LYS A 12 6.87 52.68 12.18
C LYS A 12 7.58 52.87 10.84
N VAL A 13 7.18 52.12 9.82
CA VAL A 13 7.70 52.23 8.45
C VAL A 13 6.53 52.53 7.52
N GLY A 14 6.48 53.77 7.03
CA GLY A 14 5.31 54.28 6.31
C GLY A 14 4.09 54.31 7.22
N ASP A 15 3.02 53.61 6.85
CA ASP A 15 1.77 53.54 7.61
C ASP A 15 1.63 52.26 8.45
N GLN A 16 2.64 51.39 8.43
CA GLN A 16 2.62 50.09 9.12
C GLN A 16 3.66 50.06 10.24
N PHE A 17 3.47 49.16 11.21
CA PHE A 17 4.46 48.88 12.24
C PHE A 17 5.17 47.54 11.98
N TYR A 18 6.47 47.52 12.19
CA TYR A 18 7.31 46.33 12.15
C TYR A 18 7.95 46.12 13.50
N ARG A 19 8.22 44.88 13.85
CA ARG A 19 8.83 44.51 15.13
C ARG A 19 10.08 43.69 14.89
N LYS A 20 11.17 44.10 15.52
CA LYS A 20 12.39 43.29 15.66
C LYS A 20 12.43 42.68 17.06
N VAL A 21 12.41 41.36 17.16
CA VAL A 21 12.38 40.61 18.42
C VAL A 21 13.69 39.84 18.57
N PRO A 22 14.51 40.11 19.60
CA PRO A 22 15.62 39.23 19.94
C PRO A 22 15.05 37.92 20.51
N VAL A 23 15.41 36.80 19.89
CA VAL A 23 14.89 35.47 20.23
C VAL A 23 15.89 34.70 21.08
N TYR A 24 17.12 34.60 20.58
CA TYR A 24 18.22 33.92 21.24
C TYR A 24 19.46 34.82 21.21
N GLU A 25 20.23 34.76 22.27
CA GLU A 25 21.51 35.45 22.45
C GLU A 25 22.60 34.41 22.68
N SER A 26 23.85 34.77 22.35
CA SER A 26 25.00 33.87 22.34
C SER A 26 24.69 32.59 21.56
N VAL A 27 24.23 32.77 20.31
CA VAL A 27 23.71 31.69 19.47
C VAL A 27 24.80 30.65 19.20
N PHE A 28 25.92 31.06 18.61
CA PHE A 28 27.01 30.16 18.26
C PHE A 28 28.20 30.31 19.19
N ASP A 29 28.97 29.24 19.33
CA ASP A 29 30.25 29.30 20.03
C ASP A 29 31.15 30.33 19.35
N GLN A 30 31.90 31.12 20.15
CA GLN A 30 32.80 32.18 19.64
C GLN A 30 33.85 31.65 18.65
N ASP A 31 34.17 30.36 18.75
CA ASP A 31 35.05 29.73 17.79
C ASP A 31 34.40 29.69 16.41
N LEU A 32 33.11 29.41 16.24
CA LEU A 32 32.46 29.32 14.92
C LEU A 32 32.34 30.71 14.27
N GLU A 33 33.09 30.99 13.20
CA GLU A 33 33.00 32.26 12.46
C GLU A 33 31.90 32.12 11.40
N LEU A 34 30.65 32.55 11.66
CA LEU A 34 29.50 32.28 10.77
C LEU A 34 29.64 32.93 9.40
N GLU A 35 30.32 34.08 9.31
CA GLU A 35 30.63 34.78 8.05
C GLU A 35 31.30 33.89 6.99
N ASN A 36 31.96 32.82 7.44
CA ASN A 36 32.68 31.87 6.62
C ASN A 36 31.78 30.75 6.05
N TYR A 37 30.48 30.77 6.34
CA TYR A 37 29.54 29.71 5.97
C TYR A 37 28.40 30.23 5.09
N LEU A 38 27.98 29.38 4.16
CA LEU A 38 26.66 29.47 3.55
C LEU A 38 25.65 28.93 4.57
N VAL A 39 24.64 29.74 4.89
CA VAL A 39 23.60 29.41 5.86
C VAL A 39 22.29 29.20 5.11
N ALA A 40 21.77 27.98 5.12
CA ALA A 40 20.46 27.65 4.58
C ALA A 40 19.53 27.28 5.73
N GLY A 41 18.49 28.08 5.99
CA GLY A 41 17.52 27.81 7.04
C GLY A 41 16.27 27.12 6.54
N ALA A 42 15.80 26.13 7.30
CA ALA A 42 14.53 25.44 7.05
C ALA A 42 13.35 26.32 7.46
N PRO A 43 12.22 26.29 6.72
CA PRO A 43 11.05 27.10 7.02
C PRO A 43 10.42 26.72 8.36
N TYR A 44 9.53 27.58 8.86
CA TYR A 44 8.76 27.41 10.09
C TYR A 44 9.66 27.27 11.33
N GLY A 45 10.68 28.14 11.43
CA GLY A 45 11.60 28.11 12.58
C GLY A 45 12.51 26.89 12.64
N GLY A 46 12.68 26.19 11.52
CA GLY A 46 13.42 24.93 11.44
C GLY A 46 14.94 25.10 11.58
N ALA A 47 15.64 23.98 11.38
CA ALA A 47 17.10 23.87 11.50
C ALA A 47 17.85 24.73 10.46
N LEU A 48 19.12 25.01 10.75
CA LEU A 48 20.07 25.71 9.89
C LEU A 48 21.10 24.71 9.38
N ALA A 49 21.33 24.67 8.07
CA ALA A 49 22.44 23.95 7.47
C ALA A 49 23.57 24.94 7.18
N LEU A 50 24.74 24.68 7.74
CA LEU A 50 25.95 25.46 7.57
C LEU A 50 26.92 24.68 6.68
N TRP A 51 27.35 25.30 5.60
CA TRP A 51 28.39 24.77 4.71
C TRP A 51 29.52 25.76 4.54
N ARG A 52 30.76 25.32 4.77
CA ARG A 52 31.93 26.19 4.70
C ARG A 52 32.10 26.72 3.27
N ASP A 53 32.10 28.04 3.12
CA ASP A 53 32.36 28.68 1.84
C ASP A 53 33.85 28.56 1.50
N THR A 54 34.18 27.68 0.55
CA THR A 54 35.55 27.44 0.11
C THR A 54 36.21 28.65 -0.57
N ALA A 55 35.44 29.67 -0.98
CA ALA A 55 35.98 30.91 -1.53
C ALA A 55 36.56 31.84 -0.44
N LYS A 56 36.12 31.69 0.81
CA LYS A 56 36.60 32.51 1.95
C LYS A 56 37.75 31.81 2.68
N ILE A 57 38.81 32.56 3.00
CA ILE A 57 39.99 32.05 3.70
C ILE A 57 39.64 31.78 5.18
N ALA A 58 39.90 30.57 5.67
CA ALA A 58 39.69 30.20 7.08
C ALA A 58 41.00 30.24 7.88
N LYS A 59 40.92 30.60 9.16
CA LYS A 59 41.99 30.30 10.12
C LYS A 59 42.04 28.80 10.36
N TYR A 60 43.23 28.20 10.22
CA TYR A 60 43.44 26.77 10.51
C TYR A 60 43.29 26.51 12.01
N ARG A 61 42.37 25.60 12.40
CA ARG A 61 42.19 25.19 13.80
C ARG A 61 42.87 23.86 14.06
N THR A 62 43.87 23.85 14.94
CA THR A 62 44.53 22.63 15.42
C THR A 62 43.53 21.71 16.14
N GLY A 63 43.38 20.48 15.65
CA GLY A 63 42.55 19.44 16.29
C GLY A 63 41.18 19.19 15.65
N HIS A 64 40.74 20.02 14.71
CA HIS A 64 39.50 19.76 13.94
C HIS A 64 39.79 18.90 12.71
N SER A 65 38.86 17.98 12.42
CA SER A 65 38.90 17.17 11.19
C SER A 65 38.93 18.09 9.97
N THR A 66 39.84 17.85 9.03
CA THR A 66 39.89 18.56 7.75
C THR A 66 38.83 18.08 6.76
N LYS A 67 38.02 17.09 7.16
CA LYS A 67 36.97 16.57 6.29
C LYS A 67 35.84 17.60 6.17
N PRO A 68 35.40 17.96 4.95
CA PRO A 68 34.24 18.80 4.74
C PRO A 68 32.97 18.20 5.35
N THR A 69 32.21 19.03 6.07
CA THR A 69 30.95 18.65 6.71
C THR A 69 29.87 19.68 6.47
N ILE A 70 28.62 19.22 6.43
CA ILE A 70 27.43 20.07 6.53
C ILE A 70 26.95 20.00 7.99
N ASP A 71 27.02 21.11 8.70
CA ASP A 71 26.67 21.18 10.11
C ASP A 71 25.23 21.63 10.28
N ILE A 72 24.43 20.87 11.02
CA ILE A 72 23.01 21.14 11.23
C ILE A 72 22.80 21.70 12.62
N TYR A 73 22.32 22.93 12.72
CA TYR A 73 22.11 23.66 13.97
C TYR A 73 20.63 23.97 14.23
N SER A 74 20.24 24.13 15.48
CA SER A 74 18.99 24.78 15.85
C SER A 74 19.09 26.30 15.63
N SER A 75 17.95 27.02 15.69
CA SER A 75 17.98 28.49 15.66
C SER A 75 18.62 29.10 16.92
N SER A 76 18.73 28.32 18.00
CA SER A 76 19.46 28.69 19.22
C SER A 76 20.94 28.32 19.18
N GLY A 77 21.44 27.82 18.04
CA GLY A 77 22.85 27.46 17.81
C GLY A 77 23.33 26.20 18.54
N LYS A 78 22.40 25.34 18.98
CA LYS A 78 22.71 23.97 19.41
C LYS A 78 23.00 23.11 18.17
N LEU A 79 24.19 22.49 18.11
CA LEU A 79 24.50 21.51 17.07
C LEU A 79 23.59 20.28 17.21
N ILE A 80 22.83 19.98 16.17
CA ILE A 80 21.92 18.83 16.09
C ILE A 80 22.66 17.62 15.51
N SER A 81 23.38 17.82 14.41
CA SER A 81 24.15 16.77 13.75
C SER A 81 25.22 17.34 12.82
N ASN A 82 26.09 16.47 12.33
CA ASN A 82 27.12 16.76 11.36
C ASN A 82 27.06 15.69 10.26
N ILE A 83 27.01 16.12 9.00
CA ILE A 83 26.95 15.25 7.83
C ILE A 83 28.29 15.34 7.10
N ASN A 84 29.04 14.24 7.06
CA ASN A 84 30.29 14.17 6.29
C ASN A 84 30.01 14.30 4.78
N TRP A 85 30.77 15.15 4.09
CA TRP A 85 30.52 15.48 2.69
C TRP A 85 31.76 15.33 1.79
N GLU A 86 31.92 14.17 1.16
CA GLU A 86 33.06 13.90 0.25
C GLU A 86 32.63 13.79 -1.24
N ARG A 87 31.46 14.33 -1.59
CA ARG A 87 30.74 14.01 -2.83
C ARG A 87 30.71 15.14 -3.87
N GLY A 88 31.78 15.93 -3.91
CA GLY A 88 31.94 17.03 -4.87
C GLY A 88 31.46 18.39 -4.35
N VAL A 89 31.42 19.37 -5.26
CA VAL A 89 31.11 20.77 -4.93
C VAL A 89 29.61 20.96 -4.78
N ILE A 90 29.18 21.52 -3.65
CA ILE A 90 27.78 21.90 -3.40
C ILE A 90 27.48 23.22 -4.10
N LYS A 91 26.45 23.23 -4.95
CA LYS A 91 25.95 24.44 -5.62
C LYS A 91 24.73 25.04 -4.94
N ALA A 92 23.94 24.21 -4.26
CA ALA A 92 22.78 24.70 -3.53
C ALA A 92 22.42 23.81 -2.34
N LEU A 93 21.95 24.47 -1.28
CA LEU A 93 21.31 23.85 -0.13
C LEU A 93 19.88 24.39 -0.05
N GLY A 94 18.92 23.51 0.21
CA GLY A 94 17.52 23.89 0.34
C GLY A 94 16.78 22.96 1.28
N TRP A 95 15.61 23.40 1.72
CA TRP A 95 14.80 22.66 2.67
C TRP A 95 13.39 22.47 2.15
N SER A 96 12.80 21.33 2.47
CA SER A 96 11.36 21.13 2.34
C SER A 96 10.60 21.68 3.55
N ASP A 97 9.28 21.82 3.41
CA ASP A 97 8.40 22.17 4.54
C ASP A 97 8.46 21.11 5.67
N ASP A 98 8.75 19.85 5.32
CA ASP A 98 8.95 18.74 6.26
C ASP A 98 10.33 18.71 6.91
N GLU A 99 11.16 19.72 6.65
CA GLU A 99 12.53 19.81 7.16
C GLU A 99 13.44 18.67 6.66
N LYS A 100 13.26 18.31 5.39
CA LYS A 100 14.22 17.48 4.65
C LYS A 100 15.27 18.40 4.02
N LEU A 101 16.55 18.10 4.20
CA LEU A 101 17.65 18.86 3.58
C LEU A 101 17.91 18.33 2.18
N LEU A 102 17.98 19.23 1.20
CA LEU A 102 18.32 18.96 -0.18
C LEU A 102 19.71 19.54 -0.45
N VAL A 103 20.62 18.71 -0.92
CA VAL A 103 21.98 19.12 -1.32
C VAL A 103 22.17 18.83 -2.80
N VAL A 104 22.40 19.87 -3.59
CA VAL A 104 22.58 19.78 -5.05
C VAL A 104 24.04 20.03 -5.40
N THR A 105 24.65 19.08 -6.12
CA THR A 105 26.04 19.15 -6.59
C THR A 105 26.14 19.75 -7.98
N GLU A 106 27.37 20.12 -8.36
CA GLU A 106 27.70 20.69 -9.66
C GLU A 106 27.30 19.80 -10.84
N ASP A 107 27.45 18.49 -10.76
CA ASP A 107 27.06 17.52 -11.81
C ASP A 107 25.54 17.30 -11.92
N GLY A 108 24.75 17.88 -11.01
CA GLY A 108 23.30 17.69 -10.94
C GLY A 108 22.86 16.46 -10.17
N THR A 109 23.74 15.85 -9.36
CA THR A 109 23.32 14.88 -8.35
C THR A 109 22.65 15.60 -7.17
N VAL A 110 21.53 15.06 -6.69
CA VAL A 110 20.74 15.64 -5.60
C VAL A 110 20.63 14.63 -4.48
N HIS A 111 20.97 15.06 -3.27
CA HIS A 111 20.88 14.25 -2.06
C HIS A 111 19.75 14.77 -1.19
N CYS A 112 18.70 13.96 -1.00
CA CYS A 112 17.58 14.29 -0.12
C CYS A 112 17.74 13.56 1.21
N TYR A 113 18.03 14.29 2.28
CA TYR A 113 18.20 13.75 3.63
C TYR A 113 16.84 13.65 4.34
N PHE A 114 16.46 12.42 4.69
CA PHE A 114 15.19 12.12 5.35
C PHE A 114 15.39 12.19 6.86
N GLY A 115 15.41 13.42 7.35
CA GLY A 115 15.72 13.77 8.73
C GLY A 115 16.96 14.65 8.82
N LEU A 116 17.30 15.04 10.05
CA LEU A 116 18.44 15.92 10.32
C LEU A 116 19.76 15.15 10.45
N HIS A 117 19.93 14.01 9.78
CA HIS A 117 21.04 13.08 10.01
C HIS A 117 21.58 12.52 8.68
N SER A 118 22.32 11.40 8.73
CA SER A 118 23.05 10.84 7.59
C SER A 118 22.21 10.09 6.55
N ASP A 119 20.95 9.76 6.84
CA ASP A 119 20.12 8.95 5.93
C ASP A 119 19.61 9.81 4.76
N PHE A 120 19.94 9.43 3.52
CA PHE A 120 19.51 10.15 2.32
C PHE A 120 19.14 9.21 1.17
N GLN A 121 18.37 9.72 0.20
CA GLN A 121 18.21 9.09 -1.11
C GLN A 121 18.77 10.03 -2.19
N PRO A 122 19.65 9.54 -3.07
CA PRO A 122 20.16 10.32 -4.18
C PRO A 122 19.27 10.18 -5.41
N PHE A 123 19.22 11.22 -6.24
CA PHE A 123 18.71 11.16 -7.61
C PHE A 123 19.49 12.14 -8.51
N SER A 124 19.49 11.90 -9.82
CA SER A 124 20.14 12.80 -10.80
C SER A 124 19.10 13.68 -11.48
N LEU A 125 19.46 14.93 -11.78
CA LEU A 125 18.66 15.86 -12.57
C LEU A 125 18.55 15.44 -14.04
N GLY A 126 19.56 14.75 -14.58
CA GLY A 126 19.63 14.42 -16.01
C GLY A 126 19.60 15.67 -16.90
N HIS A 127 19.08 15.52 -18.13
CA HIS A 127 18.88 16.62 -19.08
C HIS A 127 20.12 17.50 -19.32
N GLY A 128 21.31 16.89 -19.37
CA GLY A 128 22.57 17.60 -19.64
C GLY A 128 23.22 18.27 -18.42
N SER A 129 22.71 18.05 -17.19
CA SER A 129 23.32 18.61 -15.98
C SER A 129 24.77 18.21 -15.77
N GLU A 130 25.15 17.00 -16.20
CA GLU A 130 26.54 16.49 -16.10
C GLU A 130 27.50 17.20 -17.07
N GLU A 131 26.98 17.68 -18.21
CA GLU A 131 27.79 18.35 -19.25
C GLU A 131 27.92 19.85 -18.98
N PHE A 132 26.80 20.51 -18.66
CA PHE A 132 26.76 21.97 -18.47
C PHE A 132 27.02 22.36 -17.01
N GLY A 133 26.74 21.49 -16.05
CA GLY A 133 26.85 21.79 -14.62
C GLY A 133 25.73 22.69 -14.11
N VAL A 134 25.35 22.48 -12.85
CA VAL A 134 24.39 23.31 -12.12
C VAL A 134 25.05 24.61 -11.67
N LEU A 135 24.43 25.74 -12.03
CA LEU A 135 24.85 27.07 -11.61
C LEU A 135 24.25 27.47 -10.26
N SER A 136 22.93 27.30 -10.10
CA SER A 136 22.21 27.61 -8.86
C SER A 136 20.83 26.94 -8.82
N CYS A 137 20.23 26.89 -7.64
CA CYS A 137 18.86 26.39 -7.46
C CYS A 137 17.98 27.38 -6.69
N ARG A 138 16.67 27.23 -6.85
CA ARG A 138 15.63 27.91 -6.07
C ARG A 138 14.61 26.88 -5.61
N PHE A 139 14.30 26.89 -4.32
CA PHE A 139 13.45 25.89 -3.67
C PHE A 139 12.10 26.49 -3.29
N TRP A 140 11.06 25.65 -3.30
CA TRP A 140 9.78 25.88 -2.64
C TRP A 140 9.39 24.65 -1.81
N SER A 141 8.23 24.69 -1.16
CA SER A 141 7.81 23.69 -0.16
C SER A 141 8.03 22.22 -0.49
N HIS A 142 7.85 21.83 -1.76
CA HIS A 142 7.89 20.42 -2.20
C HIS A 142 8.78 20.17 -3.42
N GLY A 143 9.47 21.20 -3.92
CA GLY A 143 10.27 21.07 -5.14
C GLY A 143 11.32 22.16 -5.30
N PHE A 144 12.08 22.09 -6.38
CA PHE A 144 13.02 23.14 -6.77
C PHE A 144 13.17 23.19 -8.29
N VAL A 145 13.77 24.29 -8.76
CA VAL A 145 14.30 24.39 -10.12
C VAL A 145 15.81 24.56 -10.03
N ALA A 146 16.54 23.92 -10.93
CA ALA A 146 17.98 24.10 -11.14
C ALA A 146 18.22 24.86 -12.44
N LEU A 147 19.06 25.89 -12.38
CA LEU A 147 19.57 26.62 -13.54
C LEU A 147 20.95 26.06 -13.90
N LEU A 148 21.13 25.65 -15.14
CA LEU A 148 22.41 25.18 -15.68
C LEU A 148 23.23 26.32 -16.31
N SER A 149 24.52 26.08 -16.56
CA SER A 149 25.41 27.11 -17.16
C SER A 149 25.03 27.51 -18.59
N ASN A 150 24.28 26.67 -19.30
CA ASN A 150 23.73 26.95 -20.64
C ASN A 150 22.33 27.61 -20.59
N ASN A 151 21.93 28.16 -19.45
CA ASN A 151 20.61 28.73 -19.17
C ASN A 151 19.43 27.73 -19.19
N SER A 152 19.66 26.41 -19.33
CA SER A 152 18.58 25.44 -19.24
C SER A 152 18.03 25.36 -17.81
N LEU A 153 16.72 25.14 -17.69
CA LEU A 153 16.02 25.04 -16.41
C LEU A 153 15.44 23.64 -16.24
N ILE A 154 15.78 22.98 -15.12
CA ILE A 154 15.28 21.66 -14.77
C ILE A 154 14.44 21.76 -13.50
N ALA A 155 13.15 21.43 -13.60
CA ALA A 155 12.21 21.45 -12.48
C ALA A 155 12.02 20.06 -11.87
N VAL A 156 12.00 19.99 -10.54
CA VAL A 156 11.66 18.81 -9.76
C VAL A 156 10.48 19.17 -8.86
N SER A 157 9.31 18.60 -9.12
CA SER A 157 8.06 19.02 -8.46
C SER A 157 7.76 18.32 -7.13
N SER A 158 8.44 17.21 -6.83
CA SER A 158 8.26 16.42 -5.61
C SER A 158 9.59 15.79 -5.19
N PHE A 159 9.84 15.70 -3.88
CA PHE A 159 11.00 15.02 -3.31
C PHE A 159 10.78 13.54 -3.02
N ASP A 160 9.52 13.11 -2.87
CA ASP A 160 9.20 11.71 -2.56
C ASP A 160 9.23 10.83 -3.83
N GLU A 161 8.79 11.39 -4.97
CA GLU A 161 8.96 10.80 -6.29
C GLU A 161 9.61 11.83 -7.23
N PRO A 162 10.95 12.00 -7.14
CA PRO A 162 11.65 12.99 -7.93
C PRO A 162 11.59 12.64 -9.42
N ARG A 163 10.95 13.51 -10.20
CA ARG A 163 10.88 13.40 -11.67
C ARG A 163 11.37 14.71 -12.29
N PRO A 164 12.68 14.83 -12.57
CA PRO A 164 13.25 16.01 -13.22
C PRO A 164 12.66 16.22 -14.61
N ARG A 165 12.24 17.45 -14.90
CA ARG A 165 11.68 17.85 -16.20
C ARG A 165 12.37 19.11 -16.69
N LEU A 166 12.78 19.09 -17.94
CA LEU A 166 13.25 20.28 -18.64
C LEU A 166 12.06 21.24 -18.86
N LEU A 167 12.25 22.53 -18.57
CA LEU A 167 11.28 23.58 -18.88
C LEU A 167 11.47 24.09 -20.32
N ALA A 168 10.62 25.03 -20.74
CA ALA A 168 10.69 25.61 -22.07
C ALA A 168 12.06 26.25 -22.36
N GLN A 169 12.41 26.35 -23.64
CA GLN A 169 13.69 26.90 -24.07
C GLN A 169 13.82 28.35 -23.58
N THR A 170 14.90 28.61 -22.84
CA THR A 170 15.17 29.94 -22.29
C THR A 170 15.76 30.86 -23.36
N PRO A 171 15.58 32.19 -23.22
CA PRO A 171 16.16 33.16 -24.15
C PRO A 171 17.70 33.14 -24.09
N GLU A 172 18.32 33.49 -25.22
CA GLU A 172 19.76 33.74 -25.28
C GLU A 172 20.11 35.02 -24.50
N GLY A 173 21.24 35.03 -23.79
CA GLY A 173 21.70 36.18 -23.02
C GLY A 173 22.26 35.81 -21.66
N GLN A 174 22.80 36.80 -20.95
CA GLN A 174 23.28 36.59 -19.58
C GLN A 174 22.10 36.64 -18.61
N VAL A 175 21.90 35.58 -17.84
CA VAL A 175 20.94 35.58 -16.72
C VAL A 175 21.56 36.37 -15.56
N HIS A 176 21.03 37.55 -15.29
CA HIS A 176 21.51 38.41 -14.19
C HIS A 176 20.99 37.93 -12.84
N SER A 177 19.71 37.54 -12.78
CA SER A 177 19.10 36.99 -11.58
C SER A 177 17.79 36.28 -11.91
N TRP A 178 17.28 35.50 -10.94
CA TRP A 178 16.06 34.73 -11.15
C TRP A 178 15.36 34.31 -9.86
N SER A 179 14.07 34.02 -9.99
CA SER A 179 13.18 33.60 -8.90
C SER A 179 12.08 32.65 -9.40
N LEU A 180 11.24 32.17 -8.48
CA LEU A 180 10.17 31.23 -8.75
C LEU A 180 8.83 31.76 -8.26
N ILE A 181 7.77 31.49 -9.03
CA ILE A 181 6.40 31.50 -8.54
C ILE A 181 6.00 30.04 -8.28
N PRO A 182 5.80 29.64 -7.02
CA PRO A 182 5.44 28.27 -6.69
C PRO A 182 4.11 27.83 -7.35
N PRO A 183 3.96 26.54 -7.69
CA PRO A 183 2.74 26.00 -8.31
C PRO A 183 1.43 26.28 -7.55
N ALA A 184 1.51 26.52 -6.24
CA ALA A 184 0.33 26.83 -5.42
C ALA A 184 -0.29 28.21 -5.75
N TYR A 185 0.46 29.07 -6.44
CA TYR A 185 0.07 30.45 -6.74
C TYR A 185 -0.01 30.75 -8.24
N THR A 186 0.19 29.74 -9.10
CA THR A 186 0.03 29.85 -10.56
C THR A 186 -1.32 29.27 -10.99
N LEU A 187 -1.87 29.78 -12.10
CA LEU A 187 -3.14 29.29 -12.65
C LEU A 187 -3.00 27.89 -13.26
N SER A 188 -1.84 27.61 -13.87
CA SER A 188 -1.47 26.34 -14.49
C SER A 188 -1.22 25.23 -13.47
N ARG A 189 -1.00 25.57 -12.19
CA ARG A 189 -0.50 24.67 -11.15
C ARG A 189 0.86 24.03 -11.51
N SER A 190 1.62 24.67 -12.39
CA SER A 190 3.03 24.38 -12.64
C SER A 190 3.91 25.50 -12.08
N VAL A 191 5.18 25.20 -11.85
CA VAL A 191 6.13 26.24 -11.46
C VAL A 191 6.36 27.20 -12.63
N GLU A 192 6.40 28.49 -12.34
CA GLU A 192 6.80 29.53 -13.28
C GLU A 192 8.12 30.14 -12.80
N VAL A 193 9.08 30.31 -13.71
CA VAL A 193 10.41 30.83 -13.43
C VAL A 193 10.52 32.25 -13.97
N LEU A 194 10.88 33.19 -13.10
CA LEU A 194 11.17 34.57 -13.49
C LEU A 194 12.67 34.69 -13.78
N LEU A 195 13.05 34.86 -15.04
CA LEU A 195 14.44 35.05 -15.47
C LEU A 195 14.67 36.51 -15.88
N ALA A 196 15.56 37.21 -15.17
CA ALA A 196 16.03 38.52 -15.60
C ALA A 196 17.18 38.35 -16.59
N VAL A 197 16.91 38.68 -17.85
CA VAL A 197 17.86 38.59 -18.97
C VAL A 197 17.87 39.95 -19.67
N ASP A 198 19.08 40.46 -19.90
CA ASP A 198 19.31 41.80 -20.46
C ASP A 198 18.54 42.90 -19.70
N LYS A 199 17.49 43.47 -20.30
CA LYS A 199 16.72 44.60 -19.74
C LYS A 199 15.34 44.24 -19.20
N THR A 200 14.92 42.99 -19.38
CA THR A 200 13.54 42.55 -19.13
C THR A 200 13.50 41.31 -18.24
N ILE A 201 12.28 40.83 -17.96
CA ILE A 201 12.02 39.59 -17.24
C ILE A 201 11.22 38.67 -18.15
N PHE A 202 11.71 37.45 -18.30
CA PHE A 202 11.00 36.35 -18.95
C PHE A 202 10.32 35.48 -17.91
N VAL A 203 9.10 35.06 -18.20
CA VAL A 203 8.40 34.03 -17.42
C VAL A 203 8.45 32.74 -18.20
N VAL A 204 9.16 31.76 -17.64
CA VAL A 204 9.38 30.45 -18.26
C VAL A 204 8.60 29.39 -17.50
N ASP A 205 7.76 28.65 -18.21
CA ASP A 205 7.04 27.51 -17.67
C ASP A 205 7.42 26.21 -18.42
N ALA A 206 6.59 25.18 -18.32
CA ALA A 206 6.84 23.90 -18.99
C ALA A 206 6.66 23.95 -20.53
N SER A 207 5.99 24.97 -21.05
CA SER A 207 5.54 25.05 -22.45
C SER A 207 6.14 26.24 -23.20
N ASP A 208 6.24 27.41 -22.56
CA ASP A 208 6.68 28.65 -23.21
C ASP A 208 7.60 29.50 -22.31
N ALA A 209 8.28 30.45 -22.95
CA ALA A 209 9.11 31.49 -22.34
C ALA A 209 8.65 32.86 -22.86
N GLU A 210 7.85 33.56 -22.05
CA GLU A 210 7.22 34.83 -22.43
C GLU A 210 7.97 36.04 -21.87
N ASP A 211 8.29 37.03 -22.73
CA ASP A 211 8.85 38.32 -22.31
C ASP A 211 7.75 39.23 -21.73
N ARG A 212 8.00 39.80 -20.54
CA ARG A 212 7.10 40.76 -19.88
C ARG A 212 7.30 42.21 -20.31
N GLY A 213 8.25 42.47 -21.20
CA GLY A 213 8.41 43.76 -21.89
C GLY A 213 8.85 44.92 -21.00
N LEU A 214 9.62 44.63 -19.94
CA LEU A 214 10.22 45.66 -19.09
C LEU A 214 11.46 46.27 -19.78
N SER A 215 11.70 47.57 -19.58
CA SER A 215 12.78 48.31 -20.29
C SER A 215 13.92 48.81 -19.39
N ASP A 216 13.74 48.74 -18.08
CA ASP A 216 14.56 49.45 -17.09
C ASP A 216 15.56 48.54 -16.36
N GLY A 217 15.76 47.31 -16.85
CA GLY A 217 16.84 46.45 -16.41
C GLY A 217 18.23 46.95 -16.85
N PRO A 218 19.30 46.24 -16.48
CA PRO A 218 19.29 44.88 -15.93
C PRO A 218 18.79 44.78 -14.49
N PHE A 219 18.00 43.74 -14.23
CA PHE A 219 17.53 43.41 -12.89
C PHE A 219 18.51 42.43 -12.22
N MET A 220 19.31 42.97 -11.31
CA MET A 220 20.38 42.25 -10.62
C MET A 220 19.88 41.34 -9.50
N HIS A 221 18.66 41.59 -8.99
CA HIS A 221 17.96 40.64 -8.12
C HIS A 221 16.48 40.61 -8.42
N VAL A 222 15.90 39.41 -8.43
CA VAL A 222 14.46 39.15 -8.51
C VAL A 222 14.06 38.27 -7.33
N SER A 223 12.97 38.64 -6.65
CA SER A 223 12.42 37.84 -5.55
C SER A 223 10.89 37.95 -5.50
N VAL A 224 10.20 36.82 -5.39
CA VAL A 224 8.73 36.75 -5.35
C VAL A 224 8.24 36.67 -3.91
N SER A 225 7.12 37.35 -3.61
CA SER A 225 6.51 37.33 -2.28
C SER A 225 6.03 35.92 -1.89
N PRO A 226 5.97 35.56 -0.59
CA PRO A 226 5.55 34.23 -0.14
C PRO A 226 4.17 33.78 -0.63
N ASN A 227 3.27 34.71 -0.95
CA ASN A 227 1.94 34.45 -1.52
C ASN A 227 1.89 34.47 -3.07
N GLY A 228 3.02 34.67 -3.74
CA GLY A 228 3.14 34.70 -5.19
C GLY A 228 2.57 35.93 -5.89
N ARG A 229 2.05 36.93 -5.16
CA ARG A 229 1.31 38.08 -5.74
C ARG A 229 2.19 39.24 -6.17
N PHE A 230 3.36 39.40 -5.57
CA PHE A 230 4.25 40.52 -5.84
C PHE A 230 5.66 40.03 -6.18
N ALA A 231 6.37 40.82 -6.98
CA ALA A 231 7.78 40.63 -7.26
C ALA A 231 8.58 41.89 -6.88
N ALA A 232 9.72 41.67 -6.22
CA ALA A 232 10.70 42.69 -5.89
C ALA A 232 11.85 42.61 -6.91
N LEU A 233 12.11 43.72 -7.59
CA LEU A 233 13.11 43.83 -8.66
C LEU A 233 14.17 44.87 -8.26
N PHE A 234 15.42 44.45 -8.13
CA PHE A 234 16.56 45.35 -7.88
C PHE A 234 17.26 45.66 -9.20
N THR A 235 17.34 46.94 -9.54
CA THR A 235 18.02 47.45 -10.75
C THR A 235 19.49 47.72 -10.47
N GLU A 236 20.35 47.66 -11.51
CA GLU A 236 21.77 48.03 -11.42
C GLU A 236 21.99 49.45 -10.85
N ASN A 237 21.02 50.33 -11.05
CA ASN A 237 21.02 51.73 -10.63
C ASN A 237 20.82 51.92 -9.11
N GLY A 238 20.70 50.84 -8.34
CA GLY A 238 20.53 50.87 -6.89
C GLY A 238 19.08 50.99 -6.40
N LYS A 239 18.09 50.82 -7.29
CA LYS A 239 16.67 50.95 -6.96
C LYS A 239 15.96 49.61 -6.85
N VAL A 240 15.07 49.49 -5.87
CA VAL A 240 14.12 48.39 -5.69
C VAL A 240 12.75 48.80 -6.15
N TRP A 241 12.13 47.96 -6.97
CA TRP A 241 10.74 48.10 -7.38
C TRP A 241 9.92 46.97 -6.80
N VAL A 242 8.74 47.29 -6.28
CA VAL A 242 7.71 46.29 -5.97
C VAL A 242 6.65 46.38 -7.05
N VAL A 243 6.47 45.29 -7.78
CA VAL A 243 5.50 45.16 -8.88
C VAL A 243 4.55 43.99 -8.60
N GLY A 244 3.41 43.96 -9.28
CA GLY A 244 2.58 42.74 -9.33
C GLY A 244 3.33 41.62 -10.04
N SER A 245 3.09 40.36 -9.68
CA SER A 245 3.70 39.21 -10.37
C SER A 245 3.25 39.07 -11.83
N ASP A 246 2.19 39.78 -12.22
CA ASP A 246 1.76 39.92 -13.61
C ASP A 246 2.57 40.98 -14.39
N PHE A 247 3.39 41.77 -13.68
CA PHE A 247 4.19 42.90 -14.16
C PHE A 247 3.39 44.06 -14.74
N GLN A 248 2.08 44.13 -14.48
CA GLN A 248 1.22 45.19 -15.03
C GLN A 248 1.23 46.48 -14.20
N SER A 249 1.44 46.35 -12.89
CA SER A 249 1.39 47.47 -11.94
C SER A 249 2.65 47.57 -11.11
N LYS A 250 3.18 48.79 -10.98
CA LYS A 250 4.27 49.13 -10.06
C LYS A 250 3.68 49.81 -8.82
N TYR A 251 3.92 49.21 -7.65
CA TYR A 251 3.34 49.65 -6.38
C TYR A 251 4.28 50.53 -5.55
N SER A 252 5.59 50.25 -5.59
CA SER A 252 6.57 50.96 -4.76
C SER A 252 7.91 51.07 -5.49
N GLU A 253 8.62 52.17 -5.23
CA GLU A 253 10.01 52.38 -5.63
C GLU A 253 10.80 52.91 -4.44
N TYR A 254 11.98 52.33 -4.22
CA TYR A 254 12.92 52.79 -3.21
C TYR A 254 14.33 52.87 -3.81
N ASP A 255 15.01 53.99 -3.60
CA ASP A 255 16.41 54.17 -3.93
C ASP A 255 17.26 53.89 -2.69
N SER A 256 18.06 52.82 -2.75
CA SER A 256 18.91 52.39 -1.62
C SER A 256 19.96 53.43 -1.25
N LYS A 257 20.37 54.27 -2.21
CA LYS A 257 21.53 55.18 -2.12
C LYS A 257 22.83 54.49 -1.69
N ALA A 258 22.86 53.16 -1.70
CA ALA A 258 24.03 52.37 -1.37
C ALA A 258 25.01 52.41 -2.55
N ARG A 259 26.31 52.42 -2.25
CA ARG A 259 27.36 52.39 -3.27
C ARG A 259 27.60 50.99 -3.83
N THR A 260 27.26 49.99 -3.03
CA THR A 260 27.43 48.58 -3.33
C THR A 260 26.05 47.94 -3.52
N MET A 261 26.00 46.91 -4.35
CA MET A 261 24.80 46.10 -4.53
C MET A 261 24.56 45.24 -3.29
N PRO A 262 23.31 45.04 -2.85
CA PRO A 262 23.00 44.08 -1.79
C PRO A 262 23.46 42.68 -2.22
N THR A 263 23.80 41.84 -1.25
CA THR A 263 24.16 40.43 -1.49
C THR A 263 22.94 39.65 -1.96
N GLN A 264 21.79 39.85 -1.31
CA GLN A 264 20.50 39.24 -1.64
C GLN A 264 19.33 40.15 -1.25
N ILE A 265 18.16 39.85 -1.83
CA ILE A 265 16.89 40.49 -1.48
C ILE A 265 15.88 39.43 -1.03
N TYR A 266 15.15 39.73 0.03
CA TYR A 266 14.17 38.80 0.62
C TYR A 266 12.85 39.52 0.87
N TRP A 267 11.79 38.73 1.00
CA TRP A 267 10.52 39.24 1.50
C TRP A 267 10.42 39.01 3.00
N CYS A 268 9.94 40.02 3.73
CA CYS A 268 9.57 39.92 5.14
C CYS A 268 8.04 39.96 5.22
N GLY A 269 7.44 38.77 5.34
CA GLY A 269 6.02 38.56 5.11
C GLY A 269 5.64 38.88 3.66
N ASN A 270 4.48 39.49 3.43
CA ASN A 270 4.04 39.90 2.10
C ASN A 270 4.03 41.43 1.91
N ASP A 271 4.47 42.18 2.92
CA ASP A 271 4.26 43.63 3.02
C ASP A 271 5.57 44.43 2.89
N SER A 272 6.73 43.79 3.02
CA SER A 272 8.03 44.46 3.00
C SER A 272 9.13 43.64 2.31
N VAL A 273 10.11 44.35 1.76
CA VAL A 273 11.29 43.80 1.11
C VAL A 273 12.54 44.14 1.93
N ILE A 274 13.36 43.13 2.22
CA ILE A 274 14.64 43.25 2.88
C ILE A 274 15.75 43.27 1.83
N LEU A 275 16.60 44.29 1.89
CA LEU A 275 17.87 44.34 1.17
C LEU A 275 18.97 44.05 2.16
N ALA A 276 19.78 43.02 1.90
CA ALA A 276 20.84 42.61 2.81
C ALA A 276 22.22 42.89 2.22
N TRP A 277 23.07 43.56 2.97
CA TRP A 277 24.52 43.65 2.76
C TRP A 277 25.23 42.78 3.80
N GLU A 278 26.55 42.88 3.92
CA GLU A 278 27.30 42.12 4.94
C GLU A 278 26.94 42.62 6.35
N ASP A 279 27.04 43.91 6.61
CA ASP A 279 26.91 44.55 7.93
C ASP A 279 25.66 45.42 8.10
N GLU A 280 24.82 45.57 7.07
CA GLU A 280 23.56 46.32 7.15
C GLU A 280 22.41 45.65 6.41
N ILE A 281 21.19 45.86 6.88
CA ILE A 281 19.96 45.51 6.15
C ILE A 281 19.04 46.74 6.06
N HIS A 282 18.38 46.88 4.92
CA HIS A 282 17.31 47.85 4.74
C HIS A 282 15.98 47.11 4.63
N MET A 283 15.05 47.42 5.54
CA MET A 283 13.66 47.01 5.41
C MET A 283 12.90 48.10 4.66
N VAL A 284 12.40 47.77 3.48
CA VAL A 284 11.60 48.65 2.62
C VAL A 284 10.14 48.24 2.76
N GLY A 285 9.36 49.11 3.40
CA GLY A 285 7.92 48.97 3.51
C GLY A 285 7.17 49.54 2.29
N PRO A 286 5.83 49.57 2.37
CA PRO A 286 4.99 50.17 1.33
C PRO A 286 5.34 51.65 1.07
N ASN A 287 5.09 52.11 -0.16
CA ASN A 287 5.32 53.49 -0.60
C ASN A 287 6.77 53.99 -0.50
N GLY A 288 7.75 53.08 -0.50
CA GLY A 288 9.18 53.41 -0.49
C GLY A 288 9.72 53.89 0.86
N ALA A 289 8.94 53.79 1.93
CA ALA A 289 9.43 54.04 3.28
C ALA A 289 10.41 52.93 3.68
N ALA A 290 11.52 53.28 4.32
CA ALA A 290 12.51 52.29 4.72
C ALA A 290 13.12 52.59 6.08
N VAL A 291 13.57 51.54 6.76
CA VAL A 291 14.38 51.60 7.98
C VAL A 291 15.64 50.76 7.79
N LYS A 292 16.72 51.16 8.46
CA LYS A 292 18.04 50.55 8.33
C LYS A 292 18.47 49.96 9.68
N TYR A 293 18.98 48.74 9.65
CA TYR A 293 19.62 48.10 10.79
C TYR A 293 21.07 47.81 10.46
N TYR A 294 21.96 48.09 11.41
CA TYR A 294 23.40 47.88 11.29
C TYR A 294 23.81 46.80 12.29
N TYR A 295 24.77 45.98 11.88
CA TYR A 295 25.32 44.86 12.62
C TYR A 295 26.83 44.99 12.70
N ASP A 296 27.43 44.50 13.78
CA ASP A 296 28.88 44.50 13.95
C ASP A 296 29.56 43.42 13.08
N ASP A 297 28.83 42.32 12.81
CA ASP A 297 29.27 41.16 12.03
C ASP A 297 28.32 40.86 10.86
N GLN A 298 28.71 39.91 10.00
CA GLN A 298 27.89 39.48 8.87
C GLN A 298 26.51 38.97 9.32
N VAL A 299 25.44 39.56 8.78
CA VAL A 299 24.05 39.14 9.04
C VAL A 299 23.54 38.19 7.97
N HIS A 300 23.08 37.01 8.39
CA HIS A 300 22.44 36.02 7.53
C HIS A 300 20.93 36.13 7.65
N VAL A 301 20.25 36.29 6.51
CA VAL A 301 18.79 36.43 6.47
C VAL A 301 18.17 35.11 6.03
N VAL A 302 17.28 34.58 6.86
CA VAL A 302 16.50 33.36 6.57
C VAL A 302 15.03 33.75 6.47
N PRO A 303 14.45 33.73 5.26
CA PRO A 303 13.04 34.10 5.07
C PRO A 303 12.09 33.01 5.58
N ASP A 304 10.98 33.46 6.15
CA ASP A 304 9.84 32.64 6.57
C ASP A 304 8.53 33.27 6.03
N ILE A 305 7.39 32.61 6.21
CA ILE A 305 6.10 33.03 5.58
C ILE A 305 5.59 34.40 6.06
N ASP A 306 5.96 34.79 7.28
CA ASP A 306 5.41 35.92 8.04
C ASP A 306 6.49 36.93 8.46
N GLY A 307 7.76 36.66 8.16
CA GLY A 307 8.88 37.52 8.53
C GLY A 307 10.21 36.94 8.09
N VAL A 308 11.30 37.46 8.66
CA VAL A 308 12.65 36.96 8.43
C VAL A 308 13.37 36.72 9.76
N ARG A 309 14.13 35.63 9.85
CA ARG A 309 15.12 35.43 10.91
C ARG A 309 16.43 36.07 10.48
N LEU A 310 16.99 36.88 11.37
CA LEU A 310 18.27 37.55 11.20
C LEU A 310 19.25 36.87 12.15
N ILE A 311 20.29 36.28 11.59
CA ILE A 311 21.20 35.39 12.32
C ILE A 311 22.61 35.94 12.18
N THR A 312 23.24 36.15 13.32
CA THR A 312 24.66 36.47 13.46
C THR A 312 25.30 35.42 14.38
N ASN A 313 26.60 35.57 14.67
CA ASN A 313 27.26 34.77 15.69
C ASN A 313 26.56 34.88 17.06
N ASP A 314 26.19 36.11 17.45
CA ASP A 314 25.74 36.41 18.80
C ASP A 314 24.23 36.44 18.97
N VAL A 315 23.46 36.81 17.94
CA VAL A 315 22.01 36.97 18.07
C VAL A 315 21.23 36.30 16.94
N CYS A 316 20.10 35.71 17.32
CA CYS A 316 19.03 35.32 16.42
C CYS A 316 17.85 36.24 16.71
N GLU A 317 17.51 37.10 15.76
CA GLU A 317 16.39 38.03 15.83
C GLU A 317 15.31 37.62 14.83
N PHE A 318 14.05 37.98 15.11
CA PHE A 318 12.95 37.85 14.16
C PHE A 318 12.38 39.22 13.84
N LEU A 319 12.35 39.54 12.55
CA LEU A 319 11.86 40.79 12.02
C LEU A 319 10.59 40.49 11.23
N HIS A 320 9.47 41.07 11.65
CA HIS A 320 8.16 40.83 11.04
C HIS A 320 7.25 42.06 11.15
N LYS A 321 6.18 42.08 10.36
CA LYS A 321 5.11 43.09 10.50
C LYS A 321 4.40 42.86 11.84
N VAL A 322 4.14 43.92 12.60
CA VAL A 322 3.29 43.84 13.80
C VAL A 322 1.90 43.38 13.36
N PRO A 323 1.40 42.24 13.87
CA PRO A 323 0.07 41.75 13.52
C PRO A 323 -1.04 42.71 13.97
N ASP A 324 -2.08 42.85 13.16
CA ASP A 324 -3.19 43.79 13.40
C ASP A 324 -3.81 43.65 14.81
N PRO A 325 -4.04 42.43 15.37
CA PRO A 325 -4.56 42.30 16.73
C PRO A 325 -3.64 42.89 17.80
N LEU A 326 -2.32 42.82 17.60
CA LEU A 326 -1.36 43.41 18.53
C LEU A 326 -1.32 44.92 18.40
N GLU A 327 -1.35 45.45 17.17
CA GLU A 327 -1.48 46.89 16.95
C GLU A 327 -2.76 47.42 17.61
N GLU A 328 -3.90 46.76 17.41
CA GLU A 328 -5.17 47.18 17.99
C GLU A 328 -5.12 47.26 19.53
N VAL A 329 -4.46 46.31 20.19
CA VAL A 329 -4.38 46.26 21.65
C VAL A 329 -3.34 47.23 22.21
N PHE A 330 -2.12 47.25 21.65
CA PHE A 330 -0.95 47.88 22.27
C PHE A 330 -0.50 49.19 21.62
N LYS A 331 -1.07 49.60 20.48
CA LYS A 331 -0.72 50.89 19.84
C LYS A 331 -0.91 52.05 20.82
N LEU A 332 0.05 52.98 20.81
CA LEU A 332 -0.01 54.16 21.67
C LEU A 332 -1.28 54.97 21.39
N GLY A 333 -2.07 55.21 22.45
CA GLY A 333 -3.32 55.95 22.33
C GLY A 333 -4.46 55.14 21.71
N SER A 334 -4.33 53.82 21.60
CA SER A 334 -5.44 52.96 21.19
C SER A 334 -6.62 53.12 22.15
N THR A 335 -7.81 53.25 21.59
CA THR A 335 -9.07 53.26 22.33
C THR A 335 -9.97 52.11 21.89
N SER A 336 -9.38 51.07 21.28
CA SER A 336 -10.11 49.89 20.84
C SER A 336 -10.74 49.16 22.03
N PRO A 337 -11.87 48.46 21.83
CA PRO A 337 -12.46 47.63 22.88
C PRO A 337 -11.47 46.64 23.51
N ALA A 338 -10.58 46.05 22.72
CA ALA A 338 -9.55 45.11 23.20
C ALA A 338 -8.48 45.79 24.06
N SER A 339 -8.00 46.98 23.67
CA SER A 339 -7.05 47.77 24.48
C SER A 339 -7.65 48.14 25.84
N VAL A 340 -8.91 48.60 25.84
CA VAL A 340 -9.66 48.94 27.05
C VAL A 340 -9.89 47.73 27.95
N LEU A 341 -10.13 46.55 27.37
CA LEU A 341 -10.28 45.30 28.11
C LEU A 341 -8.98 44.93 28.85
N VAL A 342 -7.82 45.07 28.19
CA VAL A 342 -6.51 44.83 28.81
C VAL A 342 -6.20 45.84 29.92
N ASP A 343 -6.45 47.14 29.68
CA ASP A 343 -6.32 48.18 30.72
C ASP A 343 -7.21 47.89 31.94
N SER A 344 -8.39 47.31 31.71
CA SER A 344 -9.32 46.95 32.77
C SER A 344 -8.77 45.85 33.69
N ILE A 345 -7.87 44.98 33.20
CA ILE A 345 -7.16 44.01 34.04
C ILE A 345 -6.23 44.70 35.03
N GLU A 346 -5.45 45.69 34.59
CA GLU A 346 -4.59 46.44 35.50
C GLU A 346 -5.39 47.20 36.55
N LEU A 347 -6.54 47.78 36.16
CA LEU A 347 -7.45 48.45 37.08
C LEU A 347 -8.10 47.49 38.07
N LEU A 348 -8.45 46.29 37.61
CA LEU A 348 -9.01 45.21 38.44
C LEU A 348 -7.99 44.74 39.48
N GLU A 349 -6.72 44.55 39.09
CA GLU A 349 -5.63 44.22 40.02
C GLU A 349 -5.42 45.31 41.08
N LYS A 350 -5.60 46.58 40.70
CA LYS A 350 -5.58 47.74 41.61
C LYS A 350 -6.87 47.91 42.40
N ARG A 351 -7.86 47.00 42.26
CA ARG A 351 -9.19 47.05 42.89
C ARG A 351 -9.95 48.36 42.62
N SER A 352 -9.76 48.93 41.44
CA SER A 352 -10.43 50.17 41.03
C SER A 352 -11.84 49.89 40.49
N PRO A 353 -12.88 50.65 40.91
CA PRO A 353 -14.23 50.52 40.34
C PRO A 353 -14.29 50.89 38.85
N LYS A 354 -13.29 51.63 38.36
CA LYS A 354 -13.15 52.01 36.94
C LYS A 354 -13.05 50.81 35.99
N ALA A 355 -12.65 49.64 36.50
CA ALA A 355 -12.65 48.41 35.70
C ALA A 355 -14.07 48.04 35.24
N ASP A 356 -15.09 48.18 36.11
CA ASP A 356 -16.47 47.91 35.75
C ASP A 356 -17.02 48.97 34.78
N GLU A 357 -16.71 50.25 35.02
CA GLU A 357 -17.09 51.35 34.10
C GLU A 357 -16.56 51.11 32.68
N ASN A 358 -15.29 50.68 32.56
CA ASN A 358 -14.68 50.36 31.28
C ASN A 358 -15.36 49.17 30.60
N ILE A 359 -15.69 48.12 31.35
CA ILE A 359 -16.41 46.95 30.84
C ILE A 359 -17.81 47.33 30.35
N GLN A 360 -18.57 48.11 31.11
CA GLN A 360 -19.89 48.59 30.67
C GLN A 360 -19.78 49.44 29.40
N ARG A 361 -18.72 50.25 29.28
CA ARG A 361 -18.46 51.07 28.09
C ARG A 361 -18.23 50.22 26.83
N ILE A 362 -17.49 49.11 26.95
CA ILE A 362 -17.15 48.25 25.80
C ILE A 362 -18.11 47.08 25.60
N LYS A 363 -19.11 46.91 26.48
CA LYS A 363 -20.05 45.79 26.49
C LYS A 363 -20.64 45.43 25.10
N PRO A 364 -21.02 46.39 24.23
CA PRO A 364 -21.55 46.06 22.90
C PRO A 364 -20.56 45.31 22.00
N ASN A 365 -19.26 45.60 22.14
CA ASN A 365 -18.18 45.04 21.32
C ASN A 365 -17.27 44.10 22.12
N LEU A 366 -17.73 43.66 23.31
CA LEU A 366 -16.94 42.82 24.20
C LEU A 366 -16.61 41.45 23.60
N PRO A 367 -17.49 40.77 22.82
CA PRO A 367 -17.12 39.53 22.15
C PRO A 367 -15.91 39.69 21.22
N GLU A 368 -15.92 40.72 20.37
CA GLU A 368 -14.80 41.04 19.47
C GLU A 368 -13.54 41.41 20.27
N ALA A 369 -13.67 42.18 21.35
CA ALA A 369 -12.55 42.52 22.23
C ALA A 369 -11.87 41.29 22.85
N VAL A 370 -12.67 40.27 23.23
CA VAL A 370 -12.18 39.00 23.77
C VAL A 370 -11.44 38.23 22.68
N GLU A 371 -12.03 38.11 21.49
CA GLU A 371 -11.45 37.43 20.34
C GLU A 371 -10.12 38.09 19.89
N THR A 372 -10.08 39.42 19.80
CA THR A 372 -8.85 40.18 19.50
C THR A 372 -7.77 39.94 20.57
N CYS A 373 -8.12 39.90 21.86
CA CYS A 373 -7.16 39.56 22.91
C CYS A 373 -6.62 38.12 22.77
N ILE A 374 -7.47 37.15 22.41
CA ILE A 374 -7.07 35.75 22.17
C ILE A 374 -6.10 35.68 21.00
N ARG A 375 -6.45 36.29 19.85
CA ARG A 375 -5.59 36.33 18.65
C ARG A 375 -4.27 37.04 18.92
N ALA A 376 -4.30 38.20 19.58
CA ALA A 376 -3.12 38.94 19.99
C ALA A 376 -2.18 38.07 20.85
N ALA A 377 -2.72 37.25 21.76
CA ALA A 377 -1.90 36.36 22.59
C ALA A 377 -1.09 35.37 21.75
N GLY A 378 -1.66 34.81 20.68
CA GLY A 378 -0.96 33.89 19.77
C GLY A 378 0.25 34.50 19.07
N HIS A 379 0.18 35.79 18.74
CA HIS A 379 1.27 36.51 18.07
C HIS A 379 2.36 37.02 19.03
N GLU A 380 2.14 36.99 20.34
CA GLU A 380 3.19 37.38 21.30
C GLU A 380 4.19 36.25 21.55
N PHE A 381 5.44 36.66 21.76
CA PHE A 381 6.53 35.76 22.16
C PHE A 381 6.84 35.86 23.66
N ASN A 382 6.51 36.98 24.29
CA ASN A 382 6.73 37.17 25.72
C ASN A 382 5.61 36.50 26.53
N GLN A 383 5.97 35.49 27.34
CA GLN A 383 5.02 34.72 28.13
C GLN A 383 4.22 35.56 29.15
N SER A 384 4.78 36.67 29.65
CA SER A 384 4.07 37.58 30.56
C SER A 384 2.98 38.36 29.83
N LEU A 385 3.24 38.81 28.59
CA LEU A 385 2.25 39.50 27.75
C LEU A 385 1.17 38.55 27.25
N GLN A 386 1.53 37.33 26.84
CA GLN A 386 0.56 36.27 26.52
C GLN A 386 -0.44 36.05 27.66
N LYS A 387 0.08 35.91 28.90
CA LYS A 387 -0.76 35.75 30.10
C LYS A 387 -1.63 36.98 30.38
N LEU A 388 -1.12 38.19 30.16
CA LEU A 388 -1.91 39.43 30.32
C LEU A 388 -3.11 39.43 29.36
N LEU A 389 -2.86 39.16 28.07
CA LEU A 389 -3.89 39.11 27.02
C LEU A 389 -4.94 38.03 27.30
N LEU A 390 -4.51 36.81 27.65
CA LEU A 390 -5.43 35.72 28.01
C LEU A 390 -6.22 36.01 29.29
N ARG A 391 -5.65 36.72 30.27
CA ARG A 391 -6.40 37.18 31.43
C ARG A 391 -7.45 38.23 31.06
N GLY A 392 -7.13 39.15 30.15
CA GLY A 392 -8.08 40.07 29.53
C GLY A 392 -9.25 39.35 28.89
N ALA A 393 -8.97 38.40 28.00
CA ALA A 393 -9.98 37.57 27.36
C ALA A 393 -10.82 36.77 28.37
N SER A 394 -10.19 36.15 29.37
CA SER A 394 -10.90 35.41 30.42
C SER A 394 -11.83 36.30 31.25
N PHE A 395 -11.41 37.54 31.54
CA PHE A 395 -12.25 38.50 32.26
C PHE A 395 -13.43 38.95 31.41
N GLY A 396 -13.20 39.33 30.16
CA GLY A 396 -14.29 39.73 29.24
C GLY A 396 -15.32 38.61 29.04
N LYS A 397 -14.85 37.37 28.85
CA LYS A 397 -15.71 36.19 28.75
C LYS A 397 -16.59 36.01 29.99
N SER A 398 -16.09 36.28 31.20
CA SER A 398 -16.86 36.11 32.43
C SER A 398 -18.07 37.06 32.56
N VAL A 399 -18.13 38.11 31.74
CA VAL A 399 -19.19 39.11 31.71
C VAL A 399 -20.24 38.81 30.62
N LEU A 400 -19.91 37.96 29.65
CA LEU A 400 -20.80 37.59 28.55
C LEU A 400 -21.72 36.42 28.95
N ASP A 401 -23.02 36.55 28.69
CA ASP A 401 -24.01 35.52 29.03
C ASP A 401 -23.89 34.26 28.14
N LEU A 402 -23.49 34.45 26.88
CA LEU A 402 -23.32 33.38 25.87
C LEU A 402 -22.01 33.60 25.11
N TYR A 403 -20.98 32.79 25.41
CA TYR A 403 -19.70 32.82 24.70
C TYR A 403 -19.08 31.41 24.63
N SER A 404 -18.70 30.95 23.43
CA SER A 404 -17.99 29.67 23.29
C SER A 404 -16.56 29.79 23.79
N SER A 405 -16.10 28.82 24.58
CA SER A 405 -14.76 28.85 25.15
C SER A 405 -13.71 28.17 24.29
N ASP A 406 -14.11 27.59 23.16
CA ASP A 406 -13.28 26.68 22.37
C ASP A 406 -12.02 27.39 21.89
N GLU A 407 -12.14 28.53 21.20
CA GLU A 407 -10.98 29.31 20.71
C GLU A 407 -10.02 29.76 21.83
N PHE A 408 -10.57 30.05 23.01
CA PHE A 408 -9.74 30.42 24.17
C PHE A 408 -8.93 29.22 24.67
N VAL A 409 -9.55 28.03 24.73
CA VAL A 409 -8.91 26.80 25.15
C VAL A 409 -7.85 26.40 24.11
N ASP A 410 -8.21 26.37 22.83
CA ASP A 410 -7.31 26.03 21.73
C ASP A 410 -6.06 26.92 21.72
N MET A 411 -6.24 28.25 21.85
CA MET A 411 -5.12 29.19 21.93
C MET A 411 -4.23 28.94 23.17
N CYS A 412 -4.82 28.57 24.31
CA CYS A 412 -4.01 28.23 25.50
C CYS A 412 -3.20 26.95 25.29
N GLU A 413 -3.76 25.95 24.61
CA GLU A 413 -3.08 24.71 24.26
C GLU A 413 -1.93 24.98 23.28
N ASP A 414 -2.20 25.74 22.22
CA ASP A 414 -1.21 26.12 21.20
C ASP A 414 -0.07 26.94 21.79
N LEU A 415 -0.36 27.94 22.63
CA LEU A 415 0.67 28.73 23.30
C LEU A 415 1.54 27.87 24.22
N ARG A 416 0.97 26.85 24.86
CA ARG A 416 1.74 25.93 25.70
C ARG A 416 2.72 25.11 24.86
N VAL A 417 2.29 24.64 23.69
CA VAL A 417 3.13 23.90 22.73
C VAL A 417 4.23 24.82 22.19
N LEU A 418 3.86 26.00 21.67
CA LEU A 418 4.78 27.00 21.13
C LEU A 418 5.85 27.41 22.14
N ASN A 419 5.47 27.73 23.37
CA ASN A 419 6.42 28.10 24.41
C ASN A 419 7.38 26.96 24.78
N ALA A 420 6.94 25.70 24.70
CA ALA A 420 7.79 24.55 24.97
C ALA A 420 8.83 24.33 23.87
N VAL A 421 8.48 24.49 22.60
CA VAL A 421 9.41 24.30 21.47
C VAL A 421 10.33 25.50 21.23
N ARG A 422 9.90 26.70 21.62
CA ARG A 422 10.71 27.93 21.60
C ARG A 422 11.81 27.95 22.67
N ASP A 423 11.75 27.10 23.69
CA ASP A 423 12.80 27.00 24.72
C ASP A 423 14.17 26.75 24.05
N TYR A 424 15.21 27.47 24.49
CA TYR A 424 16.54 27.45 23.85
C TYR A 424 17.16 26.04 23.76
N ARG A 425 16.78 25.11 24.65
CA ARG A 425 17.26 23.72 24.64
C ARG A 425 16.74 22.92 23.43
N ILE A 426 15.60 23.34 22.91
CA ILE A 426 14.96 22.80 21.71
C ILE A 426 15.31 23.65 20.49
N GLY A 427 15.17 24.98 20.61
CA GLY A 427 15.62 25.95 19.60
C GLY A 427 14.77 26.00 18.34
N LEU A 428 13.46 25.70 18.45
CA LEU A 428 12.47 25.82 17.38
C LEU A 428 11.70 27.12 17.52
N TYR A 429 12.25 28.20 16.93
CA TYR A 429 11.59 29.50 16.98
C TYR A 429 10.47 29.58 15.94
N MET A 430 9.27 29.20 16.35
CA MET A 430 8.09 29.12 15.49
C MET A 430 7.06 30.17 15.87
N SER A 431 6.51 30.90 14.89
CA SER A 431 5.36 31.79 15.10
C SER A 431 4.04 31.01 15.16
N TYR A 432 2.95 31.65 15.59
CA TYR A 432 1.63 31.00 15.58
C TYR A 432 1.17 30.66 14.15
N GLU A 433 1.38 31.55 13.18
CA GLU A 433 1.01 31.29 11.78
C GLU A 433 1.79 30.11 11.19
N GLN A 434 3.08 30.03 11.49
CA GLN A 434 3.93 28.92 11.09
C GLN A 434 3.48 27.60 11.73
N TYR A 435 3.08 27.62 13.00
CA TYR A 435 2.57 26.44 13.71
C TYR A 435 1.25 25.93 13.12
N VAL A 436 0.30 26.83 12.85
CA VAL A 436 -0.98 26.47 12.21
C VAL A 436 -0.73 25.88 10.82
N ARG A 437 0.18 26.45 10.03
CA ARG A 437 0.50 25.95 8.69
C ARG A 437 1.29 24.65 8.69
N LEU A 438 2.20 24.47 9.65
CA LEU A 438 2.96 23.22 9.80
C LEU A 438 2.07 22.08 10.30
N THR A 439 1.11 22.38 11.16
CA THR A 439 0.28 21.45 11.96
C THR A 439 1.03 20.80 13.13
N PRO A 440 0.31 20.43 14.20
CA PRO A 440 0.91 19.79 15.37
C PRO A 440 1.57 18.44 15.05
N GLU A 441 1.00 17.62 14.17
CA GLU A 441 1.55 16.30 13.83
C GLU A 441 2.93 16.40 13.15
N ARG A 442 3.12 17.39 12.28
CA ARG A 442 4.41 17.62 11.63
C ARG A 442 5.40 18.27 12.58
N LEU A 443 4.96 19.11 13.53
CA LEU A 443 5.80 19.58 14.62
C LEU A 443 6.33 18.41 15.48
N ILE A 444 5.47 17.46 15.85
CA ILE A 444 5.90 16.25 16.57
C ILE A 444 6.93 15.48 15.74
N THR A 445 6.73 15.37 14.43
CA THR A 445 7.71 14.73 13.52
C THR A 445 9.06 15.46 13.54
N ARG A 446 9.07 16.80 13.52
CA ARG A 446 10.29 17.61 13.66
C ARG A 446 11.01 17.38 14.99
N LEU A 447 10.28 17.24 16.10
CA LEU A 447 10.86 16.91 17.40
C LEU A 447 11.46 15.50 17.43
N VAL A 448 10.78 14.54 16.81
CA VAL A 448 11.25 13.15 16.68
C VAL A 448 12.55 13.10 15.85
N ASN A 449 12.61 13.85 14.74
CA ASN A 449 13.80 13.96 13.90
C ASN A 449 15.00 14.61 14.64
N ARG A 450 14.74 15.43 15.66
CA ARG A 450 15.76 15.98 16.58
C ARG A 450 16.12 15.06 17.74
N ARG A 451 15.46 13.89 17.85
CA ARG A 451 15.58 12.95 18.96
C ARG A 451 15.10 13.49 20.31
N GLU A 452 14.24 14.51 20.31
CA GLU A 452 13.60 15.09 21.50
C GLU A 452 12.37 14.26 21.93
N TYR A 453 12.57 12.95 22.13
CA TYR A 453 11.49 11.98 22.31
C TYR A 453 10.61 12.25 23.53
N LEU A 454 11.19 12.70 24.64
CA LEU A 454 10.42 12.98 25.86
C LEU A 454 9.44 14.13 25.64
N LEU A 455 9.90 15.21 25.01
CA LEU A 455 9.04 16.35 24.70
C LEU A 455 7.97 15.96 23.67
N ALA A 456 8.37 15.23 22.61
CA ALA A 456 7.43 14.73 21.61
C ALA A 456 6.32 13.87 22.23
N ILE A 457 6.65 12.94 23.14
CA ILE A 457 5.66 12.13 23.86
C ILE A 457 4.75 13.03 24.70
N LYS A 458 5.31 13.98 25.46
CA LYS A 458 4.52 14.83 26.35
C LYS A 458 3.55 15.74 25.60
N LEU A 459 3.99 16.32 24.49
CA LEU A 459 3.12 17.15 23.64
C LEU A 459 2.08 16.30 22.91
N SER A 460 2.46 15.13 22.41
CA SER A 460 1.50 14.22 21.78
C SER A 460 0.46 13.67 22.76
N GLU A 461 0.83 13.37 24.01
CA GLU A 461 -0.12 13.02 25.09
C GLU A 461 -1.08 14.19 25.38
N PHE A 462 -0.54 15.41 25.46
CA PHE A 462 -1.29 16.63 25.75
C PHE A 462 -2.31 16.95 24.65
N LEU A 463 -1.92 16.81 23.38
CA LEU A 463 -2.75 17.07 22.20
C LEU A 463 -3.57 15.85 21.74
N HIS A 464 -3.55 14.76 22.50
CA HIS A 464 -4.24 13.50 22.15
C HIS A 464 -3.84 12.91 20.77
N LEU A 465 -2.59 13.10 20.36
CA LEU A 465 -2.04 12.59 19.11
C LEU A 465 -1.45 11.17 19.26
N PRO A 466 -1.40 10.36 18.19
CA PRO A 466 -0.85 9.02 18.22
C PRO A 466 0.66 8.97 18.56
N LEU A 467 1.00 8.16 19.56
CA LEU A 467 2.40 7.99 20.01
C LEU A 467 3.20 6.95 19.21
N ASN A 468 2.52 6.14 18.38
CA ASN A 468 3.10 4.99 17.69
C ASN A 468 4.32 5.37 16.83
N LYS A 469 4.24 6.46 16.05
CA LYS A 469 5.36 6.92 15.21
C LYS A 469 6.58 7.32 16.05
N ILE A 470 6.37 7.92 17.22
CA ILE A 470 7.45 8.35 18.12
C ILE A 470 8.20 7.13 18.67
N TYR A 471 7.46 6.12 19.14
CA TYR A 471 8.04 4.90 19.68
C TYR A 471 8.77 4.07 18.62
N VAL A 472 8.20 3.95 17.42
CA VAL A 472 8.84 3.23 16.30
C VAL A 472 10.14 3.94 15.91
N HIS A 473 10.12 5.27 15.72
CA HIS A 473 11.33 6.02 15.38
C HIS A 473 12.41 5.90 16.48
N TRP A 474 12.03 6.02 17.75
CA TRP A 474 12.94 5.79 18.87
C TRP A 474 13.57 4.40 18.83
N ALA A 475 12.78 3.36 18.59
CA ALA A 475 13.26 1.99 18.52
C ALA A 475 14.21 1.78 17.34
N CYS A 476 13.87 2.28 16.15
CA CYS A 476 14.78 2.27 14.99
C CYS A 476 16.11 2.96 15.32
N GLN A 477 16.07 4.16 15.92
CA GLN A 477 17.28 4.87 16.30
C GLN A 477 18.10 4.12 17.36
N LYS A 478 17.43 3.43 18.30
CA LYS A 478 18.10 2.64 19.32
C LYS A 478 18.80 1.42 18.72
N VAL A 479 18.17 0.77 17.73
CA VAL A 479 18.75 -0.34 16.97
C VAL A 479 19.98 0.11 16.20
N ARG A 480 19.89 1.22 15.46
CA ARG A 480 21.01 1.76 14.66
C ARG A 480 22.19 2.23 15.51
N GLY A 481 21.90 2.90 16.62
CA GLY A 481 22.94 3.55 17.43
C GLY A 481 23.52 2.73 18.59
N SER A 482 23.01 1.53 18.87
CA SER A 482 23.46 0.74 20.03
C SER A 482 24.67 -0.11 19.67
N SER A 483 25.74 -0.10 20.47
CA SER A 483 26.85 -1.05 20.34
C SER A 483 26.66 -2.34 21.18
N ALA A 484 25.54 -2.47 21.87
CA ALA A 484 25.23 -3.65 22.68
C ALA A 484 24.88 -4.87 21.82
N ASP A 485 24.90 -6.05 22.46
CA ASP A 485 24.48 -7.30 21.85
C ASP A 485 23.00 -7.27 21.42
N ASP A 486 22.68 -8.10 20.42
CA ASP A 486 21.36 -8.10 19.79
C ASP A 486 20.24 -8.51 20.76
N ASP A 487 20.49 -9.46 21.66
CA ASP A 487 19.51 -9.92 22.64
C ASP A 487 19.14 -8.83 23.65
N ALA A 488 20.11 -8.08 24.16
CA ALA A 488 19.90 -6.96 25.08
C ALA A 488 19.17 -5.80 24.39
N VAL A 489 19.51 -5.51 23.13
CA VAL A 489 18.78 -4.49 22.34
C VAL A 489 17.34 -4.92 22.14
N ARG A 490 17.10 -6.19 21.79
CA ARG A 490 15.75 -6.76 21.65
C ARG A 490 14.97 -6.63 22.95
N GLU A 491 15.52 -7.07 24.08
CA GLU A 491 14.85 -7.02 25.38
C GLU A 491 14.44 -5.59 25.76
N LEU A 492 15.37 -4.64 25.62
CA LEU A 492 15.10 -3.23 25.90
C LEU A 492 13.99 -2.66 25.02
N VAL A 493 14.01 -2.96 23.72
CA VAL A 493 13.00 -2.49 22.77
C VAL A 493 11.64 -3.12 23.12
N VAL A 494 11.57 -4.44 23.27
CA VAL A 494 10.32 -5.15 23.57
C VAL A 494 9.74 -4.73 24.92
N GLU A 495 10.56 -4.57 25.95
CA GLU A 495 10.13 -4.10 27.27
C GLU A 495 9.50 -2.70 27.18
N ARG A 496 10.15 -1.78 26.47
CA ARG A 496 9.68 -0.40 26.35
C ARG A 496 8.44 -0.25 25.48
N LEU A 497 8.27 -1.12 24.49
CA LEU A 497 7.12 -1.14 23.59
C LEU A 497 5.95 -1.99 24.14
N ARG A 498 6.15 -2.71 25.25
CA ARG A 498 5.12 -3.55 25.86
C ARG A 498 3.87 -2.74 26.25
N GLY A 499 2.70 -3.24 25.85
CA GLY A 499 1.41 -2.62 26.17
C GLY A 499 1.07 -1.37 25.36
N LYS A 500 1.90 -0.99 24.38
CA LYS A 500 1.64 0.14 23.48
C LYS A 500 0.90 -0.34 22.23
N GLN A 501 -0.16 0.38 21.86
CA GLN A 501 -1.03 0.02 20.73
C GLN A 501 -0.49 0.59 19.41
N GLY A 502 -0.77 -0.11 18.30
CA GLY A 502 -0.50 0.39 16.94
C GLY A 502 0.98 0.46 16.54
N ILE A 503 1.88 -0.23 17.27
CA ILE A 503 3.30 -0.33 16.94
C ILE A 503 3.52 -1.36 15.84
N SER A 504 4.29 -0.99 14.82
CA SER A 504 4.78 -1.94 13.81
C SER A 504 6.22 -2.29 14.12
N PHE A 505 6.49 -3.57 14.35
CA PHE A 505 7.85 -4.10 14.49
C PHE A 505 8.55 -4.28 13.15
N GLU A 506 7.82 -4.32 12.03
CA GLU A 506 8.38 -4.42 10.68
C GLU A 506 9.41 -3.30 10.39
N ALA A 507 9.07 -2.04 10.65
CA ALA A 507 9.99 -0.92 10.43
C ALA A 507 11.25 -0.98 11.32
N ILE A 508 11.10 -1.51 12.55
CA ILE A 508 12.21 -1.66 13.50
C ILE A 508 13.12 -2.81 13.07
N ALA A 509 12.54 -3.93 12.63
CA ALA A 509 13.27 -5.07 12.09
C ALA A 509 14.01 -4.71 10.79
N ARG A 510 13.38 -3.93 9.90
CA ARG A 510 14.04 -3.40 8.69
C ARG A 510 15.24 -2.55 9.05
N ALA A 511 15.10 -1.62 10.01
CA ALA A 511 16.22 -0.82 10.49
C ALA A 511 17.35 -1.67 11.10
N ALA A 512 17.06 -2.82 11.73
CA ALA A 512 18.09 -3.74 12.19
C ALA A 512 18.80 -4.45 11.03
N TYR A 513 18.05 -4.86 10.01
CA TYR A 513 18.58 -5.52 8.84
C TYR A 513 19.48 -4.59 8.00
N ASP A 514 19.06 -3.34 7.79
CA ASP A 514 19.83 -2.33 7.05
C ASP A 514 21.18 -2.02 7.72
N GLU A 515 21.27 -2.19 9.05
CA GLU A 515 22.51 -2.06 9.85
C GLU A 515 23.34 -3.37 9.89
N GLY A 516 22.93 -4.40 9.15
CA GLY A 516 23.60 -5.70 9.10
C GLY A 516 23.34 -6.62 10.31
N ARG A 517 22.33 -6.33 11.14
CA ARG A 517 21.97 -7.14 12.32
C ARG A 517 20.83 -8.11 12.02
N SER A 518 21.11 -9.12 11.19
CA SER A 518 20.09 -10.08 10.73
C SER A 518 19.43 -10.87 11.88
N HIS A 519 20.18 -11.21 12.93
CA HIS A 519 19.63 -11.92 14.09
C HIS A 519 18.65 -11.05 14.89
N LEU A 520 19.00 -9.78 15.15
CA LEU A 520 18.09 -8.82 15.77
C LEU A 520 16.84 -8.57 14.90
N ALA A 521 17.02 -8.45 13.58
CA ALA A 521 15.92 -8.20 12.65
C ALA A 521 14.87 -9.33 12.69
N THR A 522 15.31 -10.58 12.55
CA THR A 522 14.42 -11.76 12.58
C THR A 522 13.73 -11.94 13.94
N THR A 523 14.44 -11.73 15.04
CA THR A 523 13.86 -11.86 16.39
C THR A 523 12.87 -10.75 16.73
N LEU A 524 13.14 -9.49 16.34
CA LEU A 524 12.19 -8.39 16.50
C LEU A 524 10.94 -8.59 15.64
N LEU A 525 11.08 -9.13 14.43
CA LEU A 525 9.98 -9.35 13.51
C LEU A 525 8.96 -10.37 14.01
N ASN A 526 9.37 -11.32 14.86
CA ASN A 526 8.46 -12.24 15.54
C ASN A 526 7.43 -11.54 16.46
N HIS A 527 7.68 -10.28 16.83
CA HIS A 527 6.75 -9.45 17.58
C HIS A 527 5.79 -8.64 16.70
N GLU A 528 5.91 -8.69 15.36
CA GLU A 528 4.91 -8.10 14.46
C GLU A 528 3.69 -9.02 14.35
N PRO A 529 2.49 -8.58 14.78
CA PRO A 529 1.29 -9.42 14.76
C PRO A 529 0.74 -9.67 13.34
N ARG A 530 1.11 -8.84 12.36
CA ARG A 530 0.60 -8.92 10.99
C ARG A 530 1.53 -9.74 10.11
N ALA A 531 1.11 -10.96 9.78
CA ALA A 531 1.85 -11.85 8.88
C ALA A 531 2.15 -11.19 7.52
N GLY A 532 1.20 -10.44 6.95
CA GLY A 532 1.40 -9.73 5.68
C GLY A 532 2.49 -8.65 5.70
N LYS A 533 2.97 -8.22 6.88
CA LYS A 533 4.14 -7.36 7.02
C LYS A 533 5.42 -8.14 7.35
N GLN A 534 5.29 -9.22 8.09
CA GLN A 534 6.41 -10.10 8.43
C GLN A 534 6.95 -10.84 7.20
N VAL A 535 6.07 -11.46 6.43
CA VAL A 535 6.45 -12.38 5.35
C VAL A 535 7.23 -11.67 4.22
N PRO A 536 6.82 -10.51 3.70
CA PRO A 536 7.61 -9.81 2.68
C PRO A 536 9.00 -9.39 3.17
N LEU A 537 9.12 -8.98 4.44
CA LEU A 537 10.42 -8.62 5.01
C LEU A 537 11.32 -9.85 5.17
N LEU A 538 10.78 -11.00 5.61
CA LEU A 538 11.54 -12.25 5.68
C LEU A 538 12.08 -12.69 4.31
N LEU A 539 11.27 -12.57 3.25
CA LEU A 539 11.71 -12.87 1.89
C LEU A 539 12.86 -11.94 1.44
N ASN A 540 12.75 -10.64 1.74
CA ASN A 540 13.82 -9.67 1.44
C ASN A 540 15.11 -9.98 2.22
N MET A 541 15.01 -10.56 3.41
CA MET A 541 16.15 -10.99 4.23
C MET A 541 16.70 -12.37 3.84
N GLU A 542 16.18 -12.99 2.78
CA GLU A 542 16.50 -14.35 2.32
C GLU A 542 16.12 -15.49 3.29
N GLU A 543 15.26 -15.22 4.27
CA GLU A 543 14.75 -16.19 5.25
C GLU A 543 13.52 -16.94 4.69
N ASP A 544 13.72 -17.61 3.56
CA ASP A 544 12.68 -18.22 2.71
C ASP A 544 11.80 -19.24 3.46
N GLU A 545 12.42 -20.14 4.23
CA GLU A 545 11.71 -21.18 4.96
C GLU A 545 10.86 -20.60 6.11
N ILE A 546 11.41 -19.60 6.83
CA ILE A 546 10.69 -18.89 7.89
C ILE A 546 9.51 -18.12 7.28
N ALA A 547 9.71 -17.47 6.14
CA ALA A 547 8.65 -16.75 5.43
C ALA A 547 7.48 -17.68 5.05
N LEU A 548 7.78 -18.85 4.49
CA LEU A 548 6.77 -19.83 4.11
C LEU A 548 6.02 -20.37 5.34
N ASN A 549 6.74 -20.72 6.41
CA ASN A 549 6.13 -21.19 7.64
C ASN A 549 5.20 -20.13 8.26
N LYS A 550 5.63 -18.86 8.28
CA LYS A 550 4.81 -17.75 8.79
C LYS A 550 3.60 -17.44 7.93
N ALA A 551 3.72 -17.58 6.61
CA ALA A 551 2.57 -17.49 5.72
C ALA A 551 1.56 -18.62 5.99
N ILE A 552 2.03 -19.87 6.18
CA ILE A 552 1.16 -21.01 6.50
C ILE A 552 0.46 -20.81 7.85
N GLU A 553 1.19 -20.39 8.88
CA GLU A 553 0.65 -20.09 10.22
C GLU A 553 -0.41 -18.98 10.18
N SER A 554 -0.32 -18.03 9.24
CA SER A 554 -1.30 -16.96 9.10
C SER A 554 -2.66 -17.42 8.61
N GLY A 555 -2.73 -18.57 7.93
CA GLY A 555 -3.93 -19.08 7.27
C GLY A 555 -4.35 -18.30 6.03
N ASP A 556 -3.61 -17.26 5.63
CA ASP A 556 -3.89 -16.46 4.44
C ASP A 556 -3.36 -17.18 3.19
N THR A 557 -4.28 -17.74 2.41
CA THR A 557 -3.96 -18.47 1.17
C THR A 557 -3.27 -17.59 0.14
N ASP A 558 -3.61 -16.30 0.04
CA ASP A 558 -2.98 -15.39 -0.91
C ASP A 558 -1.53 -15.11 -0.50
N LEU A 559 -1.29 -14.91 0.80
CA LEU A 559 0.07 -14.74 1.31
C LEU A 559 0.93 -15.99 1.12
N VAL A 560 0.39 -17.19 1.36
CA VAL A 560 1.11 -18.44 1.08
C VAL A 560 1.42 -18.56 -0.41
N PHE A 561 0.45 -18.26 -1.27
CA PHE A 561 0.63 -18.32 -2.71
C PHE A 561 1.66 -17.30 -3.22
N PHE A 562 1.65 -16.09 -2.68
CA PHE A 562 2.66 -15.05 -2.94
C PHE A 562 4.07 -15.56 -2.63
N VAL A 563 4.28 -16.16 -1.46
CA VAL A 563 5.58 -16.75 -1.08
C VAL A 563 5.97 -17.85 -2.07
N LEU A 564 5.05 -18.76 -2.40
CA LEU A 564 5.33 -19.87 -3.31
C LEU A 564 5.73 -19.39 -4.71
N LEU A 565 5.09 -18.34 -5.22
CA LEU A 565 5.45 -17.74 -6.52
C LEU A 565 6.85 -17.14 -6.51
N GLU A 566 7.22 -16.42 -5.45
CA GLU A 566 8.57 -15.86 -5.31
C GLU A 566 9.63 -16.97 -5.17
N LEU A 567 9.37 -17.99 -4.36
CA LEU A 567 10.27 -19.14 -4.20
C LEU A 567 10.42 -19.93 -5.51
N LYS A 568 9.35 -20.11 -6.30
CA LYS A 568 9.41 -20.79 -7.61
C LYS A 568 10.29 -20.02 -8.60
N LYS A 569 10.33 -18.68 -8.53
CA LYS A 569 11.21 -17.85 -9.38
C LYS A 569 12.67 -17.87 -8.90
N LYS A 570 12.86 -17.86 -7.58
CA LYS A 570 14.17 -17.73 -6.92
C LYS A 570 14.95 -19.06 -6.90
N LEU A 571 14.29 -20.17 -6.59
CA LEU A 571 14.93 -21.46 -6.35
C LEU A 571 14.93 -22.35 -7.60
N PRO A 572 15.96 -23.19 -7.80
CA PRO A 572 15.88 -24.30 -8.75
C PRO A 572 14.70 -25.22 -8.40
N LEU A 573 14.05 -25.78 -9.43
CA LEU A 573 12.81 -26.55 -9.26
C LEU A 573 12.92 -27.66 -8.20
N ALA A 574 14.01 -28.44 -8.19
CA ALA A 574 14.19 -29.50 -7.20
C ALA A 574 14.36 -28.98 -5.76
N ALA A 575 14.98 -27.81 -5.57
CA ALA A 575 15.10 -27.21 -4.24
C ALA A 575 13.75 -26.66 -3.76
N PHE A 576 12.97 -26.06 -4.67
CA PHE A 576 11.61 -25.60 -4.40
C PHE A 576 10.68 -26.75 -4.00
N LEU A 577 10.64 -27.83 -4.78
CA LEU A 577 9.80 -29.00 -4.50
C LEU A 577 10.16 -29.66 -3.17
N ARG A 578 11.46 -29.81 -2.85
CA ARG A 578 11.92 -30.30 -1.55
C ARG A 578 11.52 -29.38 -0.38
N MET A 579 11.43 -28.06 -0.60
CA MET A 579 11.05 -27.12 0.45
C MET A 579 9.56 -27.18 0.80
N ILE A 580 8.71 -27.61 -0.14
CA ILE A 580 7.26 -27.69 0.04
C ILE A 580 6.77 -29.10 0.39
N SER A 581 7.58 -30.14 0.17
CA SER A 581 7.18 -31.55 0.36
C SER A 581 6.78 -31.87 1.81
N ASP A 582 7.42 -31.24 2.79
CA ASP A 582 7.13 -31.40 4.22
C ASP A 582 6.01 -30.47 4.71
N LYS A 583 5.43 -29.64 3.84
CA LYS A 583 4.43 -28.61 4.15
C LYS A 583 3.13 -28.85 3.37
N PRO A 584 2.16 -29.61 3.94
CA PRO A 584 0.97 -30.07 3.21
C PRO A 584 0.14 -28.95 2.57
N VAL A 585 0.00 -27.80 3.25
CA VAL A 585 -0.76 -26.65 2.73
C VAL A 585 -0.07 -26.04 1.51
N ALA A 586 1.25 -25.90 1.56
CA ALA A 586 2.04 -25.39 0.44
C ALA A 586 1.97 -26.36 -0.75
N SER A 587 2.21 -27.65 -0.52
CA SER A 587 2.13 -28.69 -1.56
C SER A 587 0.73 -28.73 -2.21
N ALA A 588 -0.35 -28.69 -1.41
CA ALA A 588 -1.72 -28.69 -1.92
C ALA A 588 -2.04 -27.44 -2.77
N LEU A 589 -1.50 -26.27 -2.42
CA LEU A 589 -1.69 -25.04 -3.19
C LEU A 589 -0.93 -25.07 -4.53
N VAL A 590 0.31 -25.56 -4.51
CA VAL A 590 1.09 -25.78 -5.74
C VAL A 590 0.38 -26.80 -6.63
N GLU A 591 -0.11 -27.90 -6.07
CA GLU A 591 -0.84 -28.93 -6.79
C GLU A 591 -2.13 -28.37 -7.42
N SER A 592 -2.92 -27.61 -6.65
CA SER A 592 -4.14 -26.97 -7.14
C SER A 592 -3.87 -25.97 -8.27
N SER A 593 -2.85 -25.14 -8.13
CA SER A 593 -2.46 -24.16 -9.15
C SER A 593 -1.93 -24.82 -10.42
N ALA A 594 -1.08 -25.83 -10.28
CA ALA A 594 -0.44 -26.52 -11.40
C ALA A 594 -1.44 -27.33 -12.24
N ARG A 595 -2.50 -27.91 -11.64
CA ARG A 595 -3.56 -28.61 -12.40
C ARG A 595 -4.22 -27.75 -13.48
N ALA A 596 -4.28 -26.43 -13.28
CA ALA A 596 -4.92 -25.53 -14.23
C ALA A 596 -3.94 -24.97 -15.29
N GLN A 597 -2.64 -24.93 -15.01
CA GLN A 597 -1.68 -24.12 -15.79
C GLN A 597 -0.44 -24.88 -16.26
N ASP A 598 0.01 -25.90 -15.52
CA ASP A 598 1.34 -26.48 -15.65
C ASP A 598 1.36 -27.97 -15.25
N THR A 599 0.98 -28.84 -16.19
CA THR A 599 0.96 -30.29 -15.97
C THR A 599 2.35 -30.92 -15.88
N GLU A 600 3.39 -30.27 -16.41
CA GLU A 600 4.77 -30.79 -16.29
C GLU A 600 5.27 -30.65 -14.85
N LEU A 601 5.02 -29.51 -14.21
CA LEU A 601 5.32 -29.31 -12.80
C LEU A 601 4.67 -30.37 -11.90
N LEU A 602 3.43 -30.79 -12.19
CA LEU A 602 2.77 -31.85 -11.44
C LEU A 602 3.48 -33.20 -11.55
N LYS A 603 4.00 -33.54 -12.74
CA LYS A 603 4.77 -34.79 -12.93
C LYS A 603 6.03 -34.78 -12.08
N ASP A 604 6.75 -33.66 -12.10
CA ASP A 604 7.98 -33.51 -11.32
C ASP A 604 7.70 -33.53 -9.81
N LEU A 605 6.62 -32.88 -9.36
CA LEU A 605 6.16 -32.92 -7.97
C LEU A 605 5.86 -34.35 -7.51
N TYR A 606 4.99 -35.07 -8.23
CA TYR A 606 4.62 -36.44 -7.86
C TYR A 606 5.79 -37.43 -7.96
N TYR A 607 6.74 -37.19 -8.88
CA TYR A 607 7.94 -37.99 -8.98
C TYR A 607 8.88 -37.76 -7.79
N GLN A 608 9.10 -36.52 -7.37
CA GLN A 608 9.97 -36.21 -6.24
C GLN A 608 9.40 -36.65 -4.88
N ASP A 609 8.07 -36.56 -4.72
CA ASP A 609 7.37 -36.97 -3.49
C ASP A 609 7.07 -38.48 -3.42
N ASP A 610 7.52 -39.28 -4.38
CA ASP A 610 7.25 -40.73 -4.49
C ASP A 610 5.74 -41.05 -4.47
N ARG A 611 4.95 -40.32 -5.26
CA ARG A 611 3.48 -40.44 -5.40
C ARG A 611 3.10 -41.04 -6.77
N PRO A 612 3.37 -42.33 -7.02
CA PRO A 612 3.24 -42.92 -8.36
C PRO A 612 1.78 -43.09 -8.80
N ILE A 613 0.82 -43.19 -7.88
CA ILE A 613 -0.60 -43.33 -8.23
C ILE A 613 -1.13 -42.03 -8.86
N GLU A 614 -0.82 -40.89 -8.27
CA GLU A 614 -1.21 -39.58 -8.78
C GLU A 614 -0.51 -39.25 -10.10
N GLY A 615 0.79 -39.56 -10.22
CA GLY A 615 1.51 -39.48 -11.50
C GLY A 615 0.88 -40.34 -12.59
N SER A 616 0.41 -41.55 -12.25
CA SER A 616 -0.32 -42.43 -13.18
C SER A 616 -1.70 -41.88 -13.55
N ASN A 617 -2.41 -41.25 -12.63
CA ASN A 617 -3.73 -40.66 -12.90
C ASN A 617 -3.62 -39.47 -13.86
N LEU A 618 -2.57 -38.64 -13.73
CA LEU A 618 -2.32 -37.55 -14.67
C LEU A 618 -2.10 -38.07 -16.11
N LEU A 619 -1.34 -39.17 -16.26
CA LEU A 619 -1.16 -39.82 -17.56
C LEU A 619 -2.45 -40.44 -18.11
N LEU A 620 -3.35 -40.89 -17.24
CA LEU A 620 -4.68 -41.37 -17.63
C LEU A 620 -5.57 -40.22 -18.12
N GLU A 621 -5.58 -39.07 -17.44
CA GLU A 621 -6.28 -37.87 -17.89
C GLU A 621 -5.76 -37.39 -19.25
N GLU A 622 -4.44 -37.38 -19.46
CA GLU A 622 -3.83 -37.09 -20.76
C GLU A 622 -4.23 -38.11 -21.83
N ALA A 623 -4.40 -39.39 -21.47
CA ALA A 623 -4.86 -40.43 -22.37
C ALA A 623 -6.30 -40.18 -22.83
N MET A 624 -7.18 -39.73 -21.93
CA MET A 624 -8.59 -39.43 -22.23
C MET A 624 -8.76 -38.25 -23.18
N GLN A 625 -7.76 -37.38 -23.30
CA GLN A 625 -7.75 -36.23 -24.20
C GLN A 625 -7.18 -36.56 -25.60
N GLN A 626 -6.62 -37.76 -25.81
CA GLN A 626 -6.01 -38.10 -27.10
C GLN A 626 -7.09 -38.42 -28.16
N PRO A 627 -6.94 -37.90 -29.40
CA PRO A 627 -7.90 -38.17 -30.48
C PRO A 627 -7.71 -39.55 -31.13
N GLN A 628 -6.51 -40.13 -31.02
CA GLN A 628 -6.16 -41.40 -31.66
C GLN A 628 -6.06 -42.53 -30.64
N VAL A 629 -6.75 -43.64 -30.90
CA VAL A 629 -6.76 -44.85 -30.03
C VAL A 629 -5.35 -45.35 -29.72
N GLN A 630 -4.45 -45.34 -30.71
CA GLN A 630 -3.08 -45.79 -30.50
C GLN A 630 -2.33 -44.88 -29.51
N ALA A 631 -2.54 -43.56 -29.58
CA ALA A 631 -1.97 -42.60 -28.63
C ALA A 631 -2.56 -42.80 -27.22
N VAL A 632 -3.85 -43.09 -27.09
CA VAL A 632 -4.48 -43.47 -25.80
C VAL A 632 -3.77 -44.70 -25.22
N ILE A 633 -3.62 -45.77 -26.01
CA ILE A 633 -2.99 -47.01 -25.59
C ILE A 633 -1.54 -46.77 -25.14
N ASP A 634 -0.78 -45.95 -25.86
CA ASP A 634 0.62 -45.68 -25.52
C ASP A 634 0.74 -44.86 -24.23
N LYS A 635 -0.17 -43.91 -23.97
CA LYS A 635 -0.26 -43.21 -22.69
C LYS A 635 -0.66 -44.13 -21.53
N LEU A 636 -1.63 -45.03 -21.73
CA LEU A 636 -2.01 -46.05 -20.72
C LEU A 636 -0.83 -46.97 -20.36
N LYS A 637 0.01 -47.35 -21.34
CA LYS A 637 1.23 -48.11 -21.07
C LYS A 637 2.23 -47.32 -20.23
N LEU A 638 2.40 -46.02 -20.50
CA LEU A 638 3.27 -45.16 -19.69
C LEU A 638 2.75 -45.05 -18.25
N ALA A 639 1.44 -44.85 -18.07
CA ALA A 639 0.78 -44.85 -16.77
C ALA A 639 1.02 -46.17 -16.01
N SER A 640 0.84 -47.31 -16.68
CA SER A 640 1.11 -48.63 -16.09
C SER A 640 2.57 -48.87 -15.76
N ARG A 641 3.53 -48.33 -16.54
CA ARG A 641 4.96 -48.45 -16.25
C ARG A 641 5.35 -47.75 -14.97
N LEU A 642 4.76 -46.57 -14.73
CA LEU A 642 5.03 -45.77 -13.53
C LEU A 642 4.61 -46.49 -12.23
N LEU A 643 3.66 -47.41 -12.32
CA LEU A 643 3.18 -48.23 -11.21
C LEU A 643 3.89 -49.59 -11.07
N THR A 644 4.81 -49.96 -11.97
CA THR A 644 5.35 -51.33 -12.04
C THR A 644 6.15 -51.71 -10.80
N ASP A 645 6.89 -50.76 -10.23
CA ASP A 645 7.71 -50.99 -9.04
C ASP A 645 6.93 -50.80 -7.72
N ALA A 646 5.71 -50.26 -7.80
CA ALA A 646 4.86 -50.01 -6.64
C ALA A 646 4.25 -51.31 -6.11
N LYS A 647 4.55 -51.65 -4.85
CA LYS A 647 4.07 -52.88 -4.19
C LYS A 647 2.69 -52.74 -3.54
N ASP A 648 2.14 -51.53 -3.51
CA ASP A 648 0.85 -51.25 -2.89
C ASP A 648 -0.31 -51.98 -3.64
N PRO A 649 -1.28 -52.60 -2.93
CA PRO A 649 -2.41 -53.27 -3.57
C PRO A 649 -3.23 -52.36 -4.49
N THR A 650 -3.33 -51.06 -4.20
CA THR A 650 -4.02 -50.09 -5.04
C THR A 650 -3.27 -49.89 -6.34
N ALA A 651 -1.95 -49.70 -6.30
CA ALA A 651 -1.13 -49.57 -7.50
C ALA A 651 -1.18 -50.83 -8.39
N GLN A 652 -1.22 -52.02 -7.79
CA GLN A 652 -1.41 -53.28 -8.52
C GLN A 652 -2.79 -53.37 -9.19
N PHE A 653 -3.84 -52.93 -8.51
CA PHE A 653 -5.18 -52.84 -9.09
C PHE A 653 -5.22 -51.87 -10.27
N HIS A 654 -4.67 -50.66 -10.11
CA HIS A 654 -4.60 -49.66 -11.17
C HIS A 654 -3.81 -50.17 -12.37
N THR A 655 -2.65 -50.81 -12.15
CA THR A 655 -1.85 -51.46 -13.20
C THR A 655 -2.68 -52.47 -13.99
N LYS A 656 -3.42 -53.33 -13.30
CA LYS A 656 -4.29 -54.31 -13.95
C LYS A 656 -5.40 -53.64 -14.75
N ALA A 657 -6.07 -52.64 -14.18
CA ALA A 657 -7.16 -51.91 -14.82
C ALA A 657 -6.70 -51.15 -16.08
N LEU A 658 -5.54 -50.49 -16.04
CA LEU A 658 -4.95 -49.79 -17.19
C LEU A 658 -4.60 -50.75 -18.33
N ASN A 659 -4.05 -51.93 -17.99
CA ASN A 659 -3.74 -52.97 -18.97
C ASN A 659 -5.01 -53.57 -19.61
N GLU A 660 -6.04 -53.83 -18.82
CA GLU A 660 -7.35 -54.28 -19.32
C GLU A 660 -7.99 -53.21 -20.22
N ALA A 661 -7.94 -51.93 -19.85
CA ALA A 661 -8.44 -50.84 -20.69
C ALA A 661 -7.71 -50.77 -22.05
N GLY A 662 -6.38 -50.86 -22.05
CA GLY A 662 -5.58 -50.91 -23.27
C GLY A 662 -5.88 -52.15 -24.13
N GLN A 663 -6.13 -53.31 -23.50
CA GLN A 663 -6.55 -54.53 -24.21
C GLN A 663 -7.93 -54.36 -24.86
N LEU A 664 -8.88 -53.74 -24.15
CA LEU A 664 -10.24 -53.52 -24.66
C LEU A 664 -10.23 -52.61 -25.89
N LEU A 665 -9.52 -51.49 -25.83
CA LEU A 665 -9.40 -50.56 -26.95
C LEU A 665 -8.82 -51.23 -28.20
N LYS A 666 -7.79 -52.09 -28.05
CA LYS A 666 -7.24 -52.87 -29.17
C LYS A 666 -8.27 -53.83 -29.77
N MET A 667 -9.06 -54.50 -28.94
CA MET A 667 -10.11 -55.40 -29.42
C MET A 667 -11.22 -54.62 -30.14
N GLN A 668 -11.63 -53.47 -29.60
CA GLN A 668 -12.65 -52.59 -30.20
C GLN A 668 -12.19 -52.00 -31.53
N GLU A 669 -10.93 -51.57 -31.65
CA GLU A 669 -10.37 -51.09 -32.91
C GLU A 669 -10.37 -52.20 -33.98
N ALA A 670 -10.06 -53.45 -33.60
CA ALA A 670 -10.16 -54.59 -34.50
C ALA A 670 -11.63 -54.87 -34.89
N PHE A 671 -12.58 -54.72 -33.97
CA PHE A 671 -14.00 -54.89 -34.27
C PHE A 671 -14.51 -53.82 -35.24
N ASP A 672 -14.14 -52.55 -35.07
CA ASP A 672 -14.50 -51.47 -36.01
C ASP A 672 -13.93 -51.69 -37.42
N LYS A 673 -12.75 -52.32 -37.54
CA LYS A 673 -12.15 -52.68 -38.83
C LYS A 673 -12.85 -53.87 -39.50
N ASP A 674 -13.18 -54.89 -38.71
CA ASP A 674 -13.73 -56.15 -39.22
C ASP A 674 -15.26 -56.15 -39.40
N ILE A 675 -15.98 -55.29 -38.68
CA ILE A 675 -17.45 -55.27 -38.62
C ILE A 675 -17.95 -53.94 -39.21
N THR A 676 -18.36 -53.98 -40.47
CA THR A 676 -19.02 -52.84 -41.13
C THR A 676 -20.53 -52.96 -40.99
N ASP A 677 -21.05 -52.86 -39.76
CA ASP A 677 -22.49 -52.75 -39.52
C ASP A 677 -22.90 -51.31 -39.23
N SER A 678 -24.19 -50.98 -39.37
CA SER A 678 -24.72 -49.65 -39.09
C SER A 678 -24.88 -49.37 -37.58
N SER A 679 -24.24 -50.15 -36.70
CA SER A 679 -24.42 -50.09 -35.25
C SER A 679 -23.52 -49.06 -34.54
N GLY A 680 -22.64 -48.41 -35.30
CA GLY A 680 -21.71 -47.37 -34.82
C GLY A 680 -20.44 -47.95 -34.21
N SER A 681 -19.46 -47.09 -33.91
CA SER A 681 -18.14 -47.49 -33.41
C SER A 681 -18.19 -48.21 -32.05
N TYR A 682 -17.41 -49.27 -31.91
CA TYR A 682 -17.18 -50.01 -30.67
C TYR A 682 -16.19 -49.31 -29.73
N ILE A 683 -15.35 -48.41 -30.25
CA ILE A 683 -14.32 -47.71 -29.47
C ILE A 683 -14.98 -46.87 -28.37
N GLY A 684 -14.47 -47.01 -27.14
CA GLY A 684 -14.92 -46.23 -25.98
C GLY A 684 -16.09 -46.85 -25.20
N LEU A 685 -16.68 -47.95 -25.70
CA LEU A 685 -17.68 -48.71 -24.94
C LEU A 685 -17.03 -49.43 -23.75
N SER A 686 -17.80 -49.65 -22.69
CA SER A 686 -17.38 -50.57 -21.63
C SER A 686 -17.32 -52.02 -22.12
N VAL A 687 -16.65 -52.91 -21.37
CA VAL A 687 -16.63 -54.37 -21.65
C VAL A 687 -18.07 -54.91 -21.82
N ASN A 688 -18.98 -54.48 -20.95
CA ASN A 688 -20.37 -54.92 -20.93
C ASN A 688 -21.14 -54.45 -22.17
N GLU A 689 -21.02 -53.18 -22.54
CA GLU A 689 -21.66 -52.62 -23.75
C GLU A 689 -21.07 -53.22 -25.03
N THR A 690 -19.76 -53.50 -25.05
CA THR A 690 -19.09 -54.18 -26.15
C THR A 690 -19.69 -55.57 -26.36
N MET A 691 -19.82 -56.38 -25.29
CA MET A 691 -20.47 -57.70 -25.37
C MET A 691 -21.94 -57.58 -25.79
N PHE A 692 -22.70 -56.64 -25.22
CA PHE A 692 -24.10 -56.42 -25.56
C PHE A 692 -24.27 -56.12 -27.06
N ARG A 693 -23.48 -55.20 -27.60
CA ARG A 693 -23.55 -54.80 -29.00
C ARG A 693 -23.11 -55.94 -29.93
N LEU A 694 -22.03 -56.64 -29.60
CA LEU A 694 -21.59 -57.81 -30.37
C LEU A 694 -22.66 -58.90 -30.46
N ILE A 695 -23.35 -59.20 -29.35
CA ILE A 695 -24.43 -60.19 -29.33
C ILE A 695 -25.63 -59.68 -30.14
N LYS A 696 -26.01 -58.40 -29.98
CA LYS A 696 -27.12 -57.80 -30.71
C LYS A 696 -26.90 -57.79 -32.22
N SER A 697 -25.66 -57.59 -32.68
CA SER A 697 -25.25 -57.65 -34.09
C SER A 697 -25.01 -59.08 -34.61
N GLY A 698 -25.24 -60.12 -33.80
CA GLY A 698 -25.11 -61.53 -34.22
C GLY A 698 -23.70 -62.14 -34.09
N TYR A 699 -22.74 -61.43 -33.51
CA TYR A 699 -21.36 -61.87 -33.31
C TYR A 699 -21.14 -62.56 -31.93
N SER A 700 -22.04 -63.47 -31.55
CA SER A 700 -22.03 -64.15 -30.23
C SER A 700 -20.70 -64.83 -29.88
N LYS A 701 -19.97 -65.38 -30.87
CA LYS A 701 -18.64 -65.99 -30.66
C LYS A 701 -17.57 -64.96 -30.26
N ARG A 702 -17.60 -63.76 -30.85
CA ARG A 702 -16.68 -62.66 -30.50
C ARG A 702 -17.01 -62.11 -29.12
N ALA A 703 -18.29 -62.01 -28.77
CA ALA A 703 -18.70 -61.64 -27.41
C ALA A 703 -18.25 -62.65 -26.35
N ALA A 704 -18.32 -63.96 -26.62
CA ALA A 704 -17.81 -64.99 -25.72
C ALA A 704 -16.28 -64.91 -25.54
N LYS A 705 -15.54 -64.49 -26.57
CA LYS A 705 -14.11 -64.20 -26.44
C LYS A 705 -13.86 -63.02 -25.50
N VAL A 706 -14.60 -61.92 -25.65
CA VAL A 706 -14.52 -60.76 -24.72
C VAL A 706 -14.84 -61.19 -23.28
N GLN A 707 -15.89 -62.00 -23.07
CA GLN A 707 -16.21 -62.54 -21.75
C GLN A 707 -15.04 -63.30 -21.12
N SER A 708 -14.39 -64.18 -21.89
CA SER A 708 -13.25 -64.98 -21.44
C SER A 708 -12.03 -64.12 -21.14
N ASP A 709 -11.67 -63.23 -22.05
CA ASP A 709 -10.47 -62.39 -21.97
C ASP A 709 -10.53 -61.44 -20.76
N PHE A 710 -11.71 -60.88 -20.45
CA PHE A 710 -11.93 -59.97 -19.31
C PHE A 710 -12.49 -60.67 -18.06
N ARG A 711 -12.56 -62.01 -18.05
CA ARG A 711 -13.05 -62.82 -16.91
C ARG A 711 -14.38 -62.32 -16.34
N VAL A 712 -15.31 -61.95 -17.21
CA VAL A 712 -16.59 -61.39 -16.82
C VAL A 712 -17.39 -62.43 -16.02
N PRO A 713 -17.93 -62.09 -14.83
CA PRO A 713 -18.68 -63.03 -14.01
C PRO A 713 -19.85 -63.68 -14.77
N GLU A 714 -20.07 -64.97 -14.52
CA GLU A 714 -21.06 -65.77 -15.25
C GLU A 714 -22.49 -65.21 -15.14
N LYS A 715 -22.83 -64.62 -13.99
CA LYS A 715 -24.10 -63.91 -13.78
C LYS A 715 -24.24 -62.68 -14.68
N THR A 716 -23.19 -61.86 -14.77
CA THR A 716 -23.15 -60.65 -15.60
C THR A 716 -23.24 -61.00 -17.07
N TRP A 717 -22.47 -62.00 -17.51
CA TRP A 717 -22.56 -62.54 -18.86
C TRP A 717 -23.98 -63.00 -19.23
N CYS A 718 -24.62 -63.76 -18.34
CA CYS A 718 -25.96 -64.28 -18.57
C CYS A 718 -27.00 -63.14 -18.72
N TRP A 719 -26.92 -62.12 -17.86
CA TRP A 719 -27.77 -60.93 -17.96
C TRP A 719 -27.57 -60.15 -19.26
N ILE A 720 -26.32 -59.87 -19.64
CA ILE A 720 -25.99 -59.13 -20.86
C ILE A 720 -26.48 -59.90 -22.09
N ARG A 721 -26.23 -61.21 -22.11
CA ARG A 721 -26.64 -62.09 -23.21
C ARG A 721 -28.16 -62.15 -23.34
N LEU A 722 -28.89 -62.32 -22.24
CA LEU A 722 -30.36 -62.30 -22.26
C LEU A 722 -30.89 -60.98 -22.83
N ARG A 723 -30.44 -59.84 -22.30
CA ARG A 723 -30.92 -58.53 -22.75
C ARG A 723 -30.57 -58.26 -24.21
N ALA A 724 -29.37 -58.64 -24.65
CA ALA A 724 -28.93 -58.45 -26.04
C ALA A 724 -29.73 -59.31 -27.01
N LEU A 725 -29.95 -60.60 -26.71
CA LEU A 725 -30.73 -61.51 -27.54
C LEU A 725 -32.21 -61.10 -27.61
N THR A 726 -32.79 -60.67 -26.49
CA THR A 726 -34.15 -60.14 -26.43
C THR A 726 -34.29 -58.86 -27.24
N ALA A 727 -33.33 -57.93 -27.13
CA ALA A 727 -33.31 -56.69 -27.91
C ALA A 727 -33.14 -56.94 -29.42
N ALA A 728 -32.40 -57.98 -29.80
CA ALA A 728 -32.25 -58.42 -31.20
C ALA A 728 -33.41 -59.29 -31.70
N ARG A 729 -34.36 -59.66 -30.82
CA ARG A 729 -35.46 -60.61 -31.09
C ARG A 729 -34.98 -61.97 -31.62
N LEU A 730 -33.78 -62.41 -31.20
CA LEU A 730 -33.19 -63.70 -31.56
C LEU A 730 -33.74 -64.81 -30.66
N TRP A 731 -35.04 -65.08 -30.79
CA TRP A 731 -35.78 -66.01 -29.92
C TRP A 731 -35.24 -67.44 -29.95
N GLY A 732 -34.72 -67.91 -31.09
CA GLY A 732 -34.14 -69.25 -31.21
C GLY A 732 -32.93 -69.46 -30.30
N GLU A 733 -32.06 -68.46 -30.15
CA GLU A 733 -30.93 -68.57 -29.22
C GLU A 733 -31.37 -68.56 -27.75
N VAL A 734 -32.41 -67.78 -27.43
CA VAL A 734 -32.99 -67.75 -26.07
C VAL A 734 -33.65 -69.10 -25.74
N GLU A 735 -34.31 -69.74 -26.71
CA GLU A 735 -34.89 -71.08 -26.56
C GLU A 735 -33.81 -72.17 -26.39
N GLU A 736 -32.68 -72.08 -27.10
CA GLU A 736 -31.53 -72.96 -26.88
C GLU A 736 -30.97 -72.82 -25.46
N ILE A 737 -30.83 -71.58 -24.95
CA ILE A 737 -30.41 -71.36 -23.55
C ILE A 737 -31.41 -72.01 -22.59
N ALA A 738 -32.70 -71.96 -22.91
CA ALA A 738 -33.75 -72.57 -22.10
C ALA A 738 -33.58 -74.09 -21.95
N LYS A 739 -32.89 -74.80 -22.85
CA LYS A 739 -32.68 -76.25 -22.71
C LYS A 739 -31.80 -76.63 -21.52
N ASN A 740 -31.02 -75.69 -21.00
CA ASN A 740 -30.18 -75.92 -19.83
C ASN A 740 -31.04 -76.14 -18.57
N LYS A 741 -30.55 -76.97 -17.64
CA LYS A 741 -31.28 -77.27 -16.39
C LYS A 741 -31.18 -76.14 -15.35
N LYS A 742 -30.07 -75.40 -15.35
CA LYS A 742 -29.78 -74.34 -14.37
C LYS A 742 -29.36 -73.06 -15.11
N SER A 743 -29.70 -71.92 -14.54
CA SER A 743 -29.29 -70.59 -14.99
C SER A 743 -28.59 -69.86 -13.84
N PRO A 744 -27.41 -69.23 -14.06
CA PRO A 744 -26.70 -68.46 -13.03
C PRO A 744 -27.49 -67.30 -12.42
N ILE A 745 -28.48 -66.78 -13.15
CA ILE A 745 -29.36 -65.68 -12.73
C ILE A 745 -30.78 -66.16 -12.39
N GLY A 746 -31.02 -67.47 -12.41
CA GLY A 746 -32.36 -68.04 -12.35
C GLY A 746 -33.12 -67.92 -13.68
N TRP A 747 -34.35 -68.43 -13.70
CA TRP A 747 -35.22 -68.44 -14.89
C TRP A 747 -36.27 -67.33 -14.89
N GLU A 748 -36.49 -66.68 -13.76
CA GLU A 748 -37.42 -65.56 -13.63
C GLU A 748 -36.99 -64.34 -14.47
N PRO A 749 -35.70 -63.92 -14.50
CA PRO A 749 -35.26 -62.88 -15.42
C PRO A 749 -35.58 -63.16 -16.89
N PHE A 750 -35.40 -64.42 -17.32
CA PHE A 750 -35.69 -64.84 -18.69
C PHE A 750 -37.18 -64.69 -19.01
N TYR A 751 -38.04 -65.09 -18.07
CA TYR A 751 -39.48 -64.88 -18.20
C TYR A 751 -39.81 -63.39 -18.35
N ASN A 752 -39.32 -62.54 -17.44
CA ASN A 752 -39.68 -61.12 -17.40
C ASN A 752 -39.21 -60.35 -18.64
N GLU A 753 -37.95 -60.55 -19.06
CA GLU A 753 -37.39 -59.87 -20.25
C GLU A 753 -38.07 -60.34 -21.54
N VAL A 754 -38.32 -61.65 -21.70
CA VAL A 754 -38.97 -62.20 -22.91
C VAL A 754 -40.45 -61.79 -22.99
N LEU A 755 -41.15 -61.78 -21.84
CA LEU A 755 -42.53 -61.29 -21.77
C LEU A 755 -42.60 -59.79 -22.07
N GLY A 756 -41.70 -58.99 -21.49
CA GLY A 756 -41.63 -57.55 -21.71
C GLY A 756 -41.39 -57.17 -23.17
N ALA A 757 -40.69 -58.02 -23.91
CA ALA A 757 -40.49 -57.86 -25.35
C ALA A 757 -41.62 -58.49 -26.22
N GLY A 758 -42.69 -58.98 -25.61
CA GLY A 758 -43.95 -59.37 -26.27
C GLY A 758 -44.07 -60.84 -26.67
N ASN A 759 -43.08 -61.70 -26.38
CA ASN A 759 -43.13 -63.12 -26.75
C ASN A 759 -43.69 -63.99 -25.61
N THR A 760 -45.02 -63.96 -25.45
CA THR A 760 -45.73 -64.72 -24.40
C THR A 760 -45.51 -66.23 -24.50
N ARG A 761 -45.39 -66.77 -25.73
CA ARG A 761 -45.15 -68.20 -25.97
C ARG A 761 -43.82 -68.65 -25.39
N LEU A 762 -42.73 -67.95 -25.69
CA LEU A 762 -41.41 -68.31 -25.18
C LEU A 762 -41.28 -68.00 -23.69
N ALA A 763 -41.85 -66.89 -23.20
CA ALA A 763 -41.89 -66.56 -21.78
C ALA A 763 -42.51 -67.69 -20.95
N SER A 764 -43.63 -68.25 -21.43
CA SER A 764 -44.35 -69.36 -20.79
C SER A 764 -43.48 -70.62 -20.59
N SER A 765 -42.45 -70.82 -21.41
CA SER A 765 -41.55 -71.99 -21.30
C SER A 765 -40.62 -71.93 -20.08
N PHE A 766 -40.44 -70.75 -19.49
CA PHE A 766 -39.59 -70.53 -18.32
C PHE A 766 -40.34 -70.69 -16.99
N VAL A 767 -41.66 -70.50 -16.97
CA VAL A 767 -42.48 -70.57 -15.74
C VAL A 767 -42.32 -71.89 -14.96
N PRO A 768 -42.33 -73.09 -15.59
CA PRO A 768 -42.10 -74.35 -14.86
C PRO A 768 -40.70 -74.44 -14.24
N LYS A 769 -39.73 -73.70 -14.78
CA LYS A 769 -38.32 -73.73 -14.35
C LYS A 769 -38.04 -72.78 -13.19
N CYS A 770 -38.96 -71.87 -12.88
CA CYS A 770 -38.88 -70.99 -11.72
C CYS A 770 -39.28 -71.70 -10.42
N THR A 771 -38.66 -72.85 -10.12
CA THR A 771 -38.99 -73.69 -8.95
C THR A 771 -38.76 -73.01 -7.60
N ASN A 772 -38.01 -71.91 -7.58
CA ASN A 772 -37.70 -71.15 -6.38
C ASN A 772 -38.81 -70.15 -6.00
N LEU A 773 -39.75 -69.87 -6.90
CA LEU A 773 -40.85 -68.95 -6.68
C LEU A 773 -42.03 -69.64 -6.01
N GLN A 774 -42.83 -68.87 -5.27
CA GLN A 774 -44.05 -69.38 -4.66
C GLN A 774 -45.05 -69.80 -5.75
N PRO A 775 -45.89 -70.82 -5.50
CA PRO A 775 -46.92 -71.21 -6.45
C PRO A 775 -47.84 -70.06 -6.88
N SER A 776 -48.17 -69.13 -5.98
CA SER A 776 -48.97 -67.94 -6.26
C SER A 776 -48.33 -67.03 -7.34
N GLU A 777 -47.02 -66.83 -7.28
CA GLU A 777 -46.27 -66.03 -8.25
C GLU A 777 -46.23 -66.74 -9.62
N ARG A 778 -46.03 -68.06 -9.65
CA ARG A 778 -46.06 -68.84 -10.89
C ARG A 778 -47.45 -68.86 -11.54
N ILE A 779 -48.51 -68.89 -10.75
CA ILE A 779 -49.89 -68.74 -11.22
C ILE A 779 -50.06 -67.40 -11.92
N GLU A 780 -49.60 -66.30 -11.30
CA GLU A 780 -49.63 -64.97 -11.92
C GLU A 780 -48.80 -64.91 -13.21
N MET A 781 -47.65 -65.57 -13.25
CA MET A 781 -46.81 -65.64 -14.46
C MET A 781 -47.52 -66.36 -15.63
N TRP A 782 -48.20 -67.48 -15.35
CA TRP A 782 -49.00 -68.16 -16.38
C TRP A 782 -50.15 -67.29 -16.89
N VAL A 783 -50.82 -66.54 -16.00
CA VAL A 783 -51.89 -65.60 -16.36
C VAL A 783 -51.37 -64.49 -17.25
N LYS A 784 -50.22 -63.88 -16.92
CA LYS A 784 -49.57 -62.84 -17.74
C LYS A 784 -49.13 -63.35 -19.12
N CYS A 785 -48.88 -64.65 -19.28
CA CYS A 785 -48.66 -65.28 -20.59
C CYS A 785 -49.95 -65.64 -21.35
N GLY A 786 -51.13 -65.36 -20.79
CA GLY A 786 -52.43 -65.74 -21.36
C GLY A 786 -52.77 -67.24 -21.23
N MET A 787 -52.01 -68.01 -20.44
CA MET A 787 -52.18 -69.45 -20.28
C MET A 787 -52.96 -69.80 -19.00
N VAL A 788 -54.25 -69.43 -18.99
CA VAL A 788 -55.14 -69.58 -17.81
C VAL A 788 -55.31 -71.05 -17.37
N THR A 789 -55.36 -71.99 -18.32
CA THR A 789 -55.50 -73.43 -18.02
C THR A 789 -54.28 -73.99 -17.28
N LYS A 790 -53.06 -73.59 -17.70
CA LYS A 790 -51.82 -73.95 -16.99
C LYS A 790 -51.68 -73.26 -15.63
N ALA A 791 -52.18 -72.02 -15.50
CA ALA A 791 -52.29 -71.35 -14.21
C ALA A 791 -53.19 -72.17 -13.25
N GLY A 792 -54.28 -72.72 -13.77
CA GLY A 792 -55.17 -73.63 -13.04
C GLY A 792 -54.48 -74.93 -12.62
N GLU A 793 -53.72 -75.57 -13.50
CA GLU A 793 -52.94 -76.78 -13.16
C GLU A 793 -51.95 -76.53 -12.03
N GLU A 794 -51.30 -75.36 -12.03
CA GLU A 794 -50.35 -74.96 -10.98
C GLU A 794 -51.07 -74.66 -9.65
N ALA A 795 -52.25 -74.05 -9.69
CA ALA A 795 -53.10 -73.83 -8.51
C ALA A 795 -53.66 -75.14 -7.91
N VAL A 796 -53.99 -76.12 -8.76
CA VAL A 796 -54.37 -77.48 -8.32
C VAL A 796 -53.22 -78.15 -7.58
N ARG A 797 -51.99 -78.09 -8.12
CA ARG A 797 -50.79 -78.64 -7.46
C ARG A 797 -50.53 -77.99 -6.11
N ALA A 798 -50.78 -76.69 -5.99
CA ALA A 798 -50.62 -75.94 -4.75
C ALA A 798 -51.76 -76.12 -3.74
N LYS A 799 -52.87 -76.79 -4.14
CA LYS A 799 -54.14 -76.86 -3.39
C LYS A 799 -54.73 -75.48 -3.04
N ASP A 800 -54.48 -74.47 -3.88
CA ASP A 800 -54.93 -73.10 -3.66
C ASP A 800 -56.31 -72.87 -4.29
N VAL A 801 -57.36 -73.12 -3.50
CA VAL A 801 -58.76 -72.98 -3.92
C VAL A 801 -59.10 -71.52 -4.25
N ASN A 802 -58.53 -70.56 -3.51
CA ASN A 802 -58.80 -69.14 -3.71
C ASN A 802 -58.21 -68.68 -5.05
N ALA A 803 -57.01 -69.12 -5.41
CA ALA A 803 -56.42 -68.83 -6.71
C ALA A 803 -57.23 -69.45 -7.87
N LEU A 804 -57.78 -70.66 -7.70
CA LEU A 804 -58.66 -71.28 -8.70
C LEU A 804 -59.98 -70.52 -8.89
N GLU A 805 -60.56 -69.96 -7.81
CA GLU A 805 -61.75 -69.10 -7.89
C GLU A 805 -61.43 -67.78 -8.61
N LEU A 806 -60.30 -67.14 -8.32
CA LEU A 806 -59.82 -65.96 -9.03
C LEU A 806 -59.52 -66.21 -10.52
N LEU A 807 -59.05 -67.41 -10.88
CA LEU A 807 -58.82 -67.82 -12.26
C LEU A 807 -60.13 -68.08 -13.01
N ARG A 808 -61.19 -68.52 -12.33
CA ARG A 808 -62.53 -68.72 -12.90
C ARG A 808 -63.09 -67.42 -13.47
N ASP A 809 -62.93 -66.31 -12.75
CA ASP A 809 -63.37 -64.99 -13.20
C ASP A 809 -62.59 -64.46 -14.40
N LYS A 810 -61.40 -65.01 -14.66
CA LYS A 810 -60.51 -64.65 -15.78
C LYS A 810 -60.54 -65.66 -16.95
N ALA A 811 -61.27 -66.77 -16.83
CA ALA A 811 -61.31 -67.85 -17.81
C ALA A 811 -62.47 -67.68 -18.80
N ASN A 812 -62.21 -67.89 -20.09
CA ASN A 812 -63.25 -67.77 -21.13
C ASN A 812 -63.44 -69.09 -21.89
N GLY A 813 -64.70 -69.41 -22.23
CA GLY A 813 -65.07 -70.57 -23.05
C GLY A 813 -64.58 -71.90 -22.48
N GLN A 814 -63.78 -72.64 -23.26
CA GLN A 814 -63.26 -73.96 -22.91
C GLN A 814 -62.32 -73.95 -21.69
N GLN A 815 -61.66 -72.81 -21.42
CA GLN A 815 -60.81 -72.65 -20.24
C GLN A 815 -61.62 -72.67 -18.94
N LEU A 816 -62.84 -72.10 -18.96
CA LEU A 816 -63.72 -72.05 -17.79
C LEU A 816 -64.19 -73.46 -17.39
N VAL A 817 -64.48 -74.31 -18.38
CA VAL A 817 -64.83 -75.74 -18.16
C VAL A 817 -63.68 -76.50 -17.50
N GLU A 818 -62.44 -76.26 -17.93
CA GLU A 818 -61.26 -76.90 -17.32
C GLU A 818 -60.99 -76.40 -15.90
N ILE A 819 -61.12 -75.10 -15.63
CA ILE A 819 -60.96 -74.52 -14.28
C ILE A 819 -62.07 -75.01 -13.34
N GLU A 820 -63.32 -75.14 -13.79
CA GLU A 820 -64.41 -75.71 -12.99
C GLU A 820 -64.18 -77.19 -12.67
N ARG A 821 -63.66 -77.96 -13.64
CA ARG A 821 -63.22 -79.34 -13.39
C ARG A 821 -62.10 -79.40 -12.35
N MET A 822 -61.12 -78.50 -12.43
CA MET A 822 -60.01 -78.41 -11.47
C MET A 822 -60.48 -78.00 -10.06
N LEU A 823 -61.42 -77.06 -9.94
CA LEU A 823 -62.09 -76.69 -8.67
C LEU A 823 -62.78 -77.88 -8.00
N SER A 824 -63.43 -78.74 -8.79
CA SER A 824 -64.09 -79.94 -8.28
C SER A 824 -63.12 -81.00 -7.74
N GLN A 825 -61.86 -80.99 -8.18
CA GLN A 825 -60.82 -81.93 -7.75
C GLN A 825 -60.14 -81.56 -6.42
N VAL A 826 -60.11 -80.27 -6.07
CA VAL A 826 -59.36 -79.76 -4.91
C VAL A 826 -60.26 -79.49 -3.70
N ARG A 827 -61.56 -79.26 -3.90
CA ARG A 827 -62.52 -79.10 -2.79
C ARG A 827 -62.64 -80.42 -2.01
N PRO A 828 -62.49 -80.43 -0.68
CA PRO A 828 -62.71 -81.64 0.11
C PRO A 828 -64.17 -82.09 -0.07
N LYS A 829 -64.37 -83.36 -0.42
CA LYS A 829 -65.69 -83.99 -0.35
C LYS A 829 -66.14 -83.88 1.11
N ARG A 830 -67.26 -83.19 1.35
CA ARG A 830 -67.92 -83.18 2.66
C ARG A 830 -68.26 -84.59 3.11
#